data_AF-A0A8C9ZX41-F1
#
_entry.id   AF-A0A8C9ZX41-F1
#
_cell.length_a   1.000
_cell.length_b   1.000
_cell.length_c   1.000
_cell.angle_alpha   90.00
_cell.angle_beta   90.00
_cell.angle_gamma   90.00
#
_symmetry.space_group_name_H-M   'P 1'
#
loop_
_entity.id
_entity.type
_entity.pdbx_description
1 polymer ?
#
loop_
_entity_poly.entity_id
_entity_poly.type
_entity_poly.pdbx_seq_one_letter_code
_entity_poly.pdbx_strand_id
1 'polypeptide(L)'
;MCLLCVFQFTRVWIPDPEDVWKAAEIVKDYKEGEPVLHLQLEDETPLEYPVGPKSNPLPFLRNPDILVGENDLTALSYLHEPAVLHNLKVRFLEPNHIYTYCGIVLVAINPYDQLDIYGEEVIRAYSGQNMGDMDPHIFAVAEEAYKQMARDERNQSIIVSGESGAGKTVSAKYAMRFFATVGGSANDTNVEEKVLASSPIMEAIGNAKTTRNDNSSRFGKYIQIGFSRHYNIIGANMRTYLLEKSRVVFQAEDERNYHIFYQLCASASLPEFKDLGLTSAEDFTFTSLGQNIFIEGVDDAEDFEKTREAFTLLGIKDVSQSSIFKVVASILHLGNIEICSERDGESCHVSVHDVHLQHFCRLLGVDLPQMEHWLCHRKLVTASETYVKNMSSQQAANARDALAKHIYARMFDWIVEHINNMLQTSSKQHSFIGVLDIYGFETFEINSFEQFCINYANEKLQQQFNSHVFKLEQAEYIKEQIPWTLIDFYDNQPCIDLIEARLGILDLLDEECKVPKGTDQNWAQKLYKQNSSSAHFQKPRMSNTSFIIIHFADKVEYQCEGFLEKNRDTVYEEQINILKASQFQLVADLFHEKSDTAPPAKSSRVNVRSAKPTPKAPNKEHRKTVGHQISYETRPPPENRPQQRSDPQQLLMDTKHTFPVLFPYTPSALSLETLHIPASLCLDFLNRV
;
A
#
# COMPACT_ATOMS: atom_id res chain seq x y z
N MET A 1 7.91 38.81 4.29
CA MET A 1 7.37 39.28 5.58
C MET A 1 7.58 40.78 5.69
N CYS A 2 6.50 41.56 5.67
CA CYS A 2 6.51 42.96 6.13
C CYS A 2 5.95 43.00 7.55
N LEU A 3 6.25 44.07 8.28
CA LEU A 3 5.95 44.23 9.71
C LEU A 3 4.47 43.97 10.03
N LEU A 4 4.20 42.89 10.76
CA LEU A 4 2.95 42.70 11.49
C LEU A 4 3.19 43.14 12.94
N CYS A 5 2.77 44.36 13.26
CA CYS A 5 2.43 44.68 14.64
C CYS A 5 1.25 43.79 15.01
N VAL A 6 1.36 43.01 16.08
CA VAL A 6 0.25 42.18 16.56
C VAL A 6 -0.51 43.01 17.60
N PHE A 7 -1.72 43.43 17.25
CA PHE A 7 -2.47 44.43 18.00
C PHE A 7 -3.32 43.81 19.11
N GLN A 8 -3.65 44.62 20.12
CA GLN A 8 -4.65 44.31 21.13
C GLN A 8 -5.98 43.85 20.49
N PHE A 9 -6.70 42.94 21.16
CA PHE A 9 -7.92 42.27 20.70
C PHE A 9 -7.71 41.28 19.52
N THR A 10 -6.46 41.07 19.07
CA THR A 10 -6.16 40.02 18.09
C THR A 10 -6.14 38.65 18.79
N ARG A 11 -6.87 37.68 18.23
CA ARG A 11 -6.89 36.30 18.75
C ARG A 11 -5.81 35.44 18.09
N VAL A 12 -5.23 34.54 18.87
CA VAL A 12 -4.13 33.63 18.49
C VAL A 12 -4.38 32.21 18.98
N TRP A 13 -3.64 31.25 18.43
CA TRP A 13 -3.60 29.85 18.84
C TRP A 13 -2.29 29.55 19.57
N ILE A 14 -2.39 28.95 20.76
CA ILE A 14 -1.25 28.45 21.55
C ILE A 14 -1.39 26.94 21.76
N PRO A 15 -0.27 26.20 21.95
CA PRO A 15 -0.33 24.76 22.18
C PRO A 15 -1.12 24.39 23.43
N ASP A 16 -1.84 23.27 23.36
CA ASP A 16 -2.57 22.68 24.48
C ASP A 16 -2.38 21.16 24.55
N PRO A 17 -2.20 20.54 25.73
CA PRO A 17 -2.02 19.10 25.84
C PRO A 17 -3.25 18.24 25.53
N GLU A 18 -4.47 18.79 25.65
CA GLU A 18 -5.73 18.05 25.50
C GLU A 18 -6.37 18.31 24.12
N ASP A 19 -6.50 19.59 23.73
CA ASP A 19 -7.12 20.01 22.47
C ASP A 19 -6.12 20.23 21.31
N VAL A 20 -4.83 19.94 21.52
CA VAL A 20 -3.67 20.29 20.66
C VAL A 20 -3.42 21.81 20.55
N TRP A 21 -4.48 22.60 20.36
CA TRP A 21 -4.44 24.05 20.23
C TRP A 21 -5.62 24.69 20.94
N LYS A 22 -5.36 25.73 21.75
CA LYS A 22 -6.40 26.58 22.34
C LYS A 22 -6.28 28.03 21.91
N ALA A 23 -7.41 28.73 21.91
CA ALA A 23 -7.45 30.14 21.58
C ALA A 23 -7.06 31.02 22.77
N ALA A 24 -6.48 32.17 22.46
CA ALA A 24 -6.19 33.23 23.42
C ALA A 24 -6.31 34.60 22.72
N GLU A 25 -6.61 35.65 23.47
CA GLU A 25 -6.70 37.03 22.98
C GLU A 25 -5.53 37.87 23.49
N ILE A 26 -4.96 38.71 22.62
CA ILE A 26 -3.86 39.61 22.97
C ILE A 26 -4.39 40.84 23.72
N VAL A 27 -4.03 40.99 24.99
CA VAL A 27 -4.49 42.11 25.85
C VAL A 27 -3.64 43.37 25.75
N LYS A 28 -2.50 43.33 25.04
CA LYS A 28 -1.59 44.44 24.86
C LYS A 28 -0.80 44.30 23.55
N ASP A 29 -0.70 45.38 22.78
CA ASP A 29 0.10 45.44 21.54
C ASP A 29 1.52 44.88 21.72
N TYR A 30 1.89 43.93 20.86
CA TYR A 30 3.24 43.36 20.81
C TYR A 30 4.20 44.28 20.06
N LYS A 31 5.37 44.56 20.65
CA LYS A 31 6.47 45.25 19.98
C LYS A 31 7.58 44.29 19.63
N GLU A 32 8.10 44.41 18.41
CA GLU A 32 9.19 43.57 17.92
C GLU A 32 10.40 43.63 18.87
N GLY A 33 10.78 42.46 19.41
CA GLY A 33 11.85 42.33 20.39
C GLY A 33 11.39 42.23 21.86
N GLU A 34 10.10 42.37 22.16
CA GLU A 34 9.57 42.00 23.48
C GLU A 34 9.65 40.47 23.66
N PRO A 35 10.03 39.95 24.86
CA PRO A 35 10.22 38.52 25.13
C PRO A 35 8.94 37.78 25.55
N VAL A 36 7.83 38.50 25.69
CA VAL A 36 6.56 37.99 26.21
C VAL A 36 5.41 38.63 25.43
N LEU A 37 4.41 37.82 25.09
CA LEU A 37 3.11 38.24 24.60
C LEU A 37 2.10 38.12 25.75
N HIS A 38 1.41 39.21 26.08
CA HIS A 38 0.38 39.18 27.12
C HIS A 38 -0.95 38.71 26.52
N LEU A 39 -1.45 37.59 27.02
CA LEU A 39 -2.64 36.90 26.54
C LEU A 39 -3.72 36.83 27.62
N GLN A 40 -4.96 36.64 27.20
CA GLN A 40 -6.08 36.21 28.02
C GLN A 40 -6.70 34.96 27.36
N LEU A 41 -6.96 33.93 28.16
CA LEU A 41 -7.59 32.69 27.71
C LEU A 41 -9.13 32.84 27.68
N GLU A 42 -9.83 31.90 27.06
CA GLU A 42 -11.31 31.92 26.95
C GLU A 42 -12.02 31.78 28.32
N ASP A 43 -11.33 31.34 29.37
CA ASP A 43 -11.80 31.31 30.78
C ASP A 43 -11.49 32.62 31.56
N GLU A 44 -11.15 33.69 30.84
CA GLU A 44 -10.66 34.98 31.34
C GLU A 44 -9.27 34.95 32.03
N THR A 45 -8.59 33.79 32.14
CA THR A 45 -7.30 33.68 32.82
C THR A 45 -6.19 34.45 32.05
N PRO A 46 -5.45 35.37 32.70
CA PRO A 46 -4.32 36.05 32.08
C PRO A 46 -3.09 35.14 31.99
N LEU A 47 -2.39 35.19 30.84
CA LEU A 47 -1.21 34.37 30.55
C LEU A 47 -0.08 35.22 29.96
N GLU A 48 1.11 35.14 30.56
CA GLU A 48 2.34 35.68 29.98
C GLU A 48 3.02 34.61 29.10
N TYR A 49 2.81 34.68 27.78
CA TYR A 49 3.31 33.68 26.84
C TYR A 49 4.71 34.06 26.31
N PRO A 50 5.76 33.25 26.55
CA PRO A 50 7.13 33.62 26.17
C PRO A 50 7.36 33.50 24.65
N VAL A 51 7.86 34.56 24.02
CA VAL A 51 8.16 34.64 22.58
C VAL A 51 9.62 35.04 22.34
N GLY A 52 10.24 34.53 21.28
CA GLY A 52 11.68 34.74 21.04
C GLY A 52 12.25 34.04 19.79
N PRO A 53 13.54 34.27 19.49
CA PRO A 53 14.14 33.81 18.23
C PRO A 53 14.29 32.28 18.17
N LYS A 54 13.79 31.69 17.07
CA LYS A 54 13.89 30.27 16.65
C LYS A 54 13.29 29.20 17.58
N SER A 55 13.31 29.34 18.90
CA SER A 55 12.73 28.35 19.82
C SER A 55 11.25 28.63 20.14
N ASN A 56 10.86 29.91 20.21
CA ASN A 56 9.52 30.34 20.61
C ASN A 56 8.95 31.33 19.57
N PRO A 57 8.60 30.88 18.35
CA PRO A 57 7.98 31.76 17.35
C PRO A 57 6.69 32.41 17.87
N LEU A 58 6.27 33.51 17.25
CA LEU A 58 4.96 34.12 17.52
C LEU A 58 3.85 33.07 17.27
N PRO A 59 2.81 33.03 18.14
CA PRO A 59 1.69 32.11 17.97
C PRO A 59 0.89 32.40 16.68
N PHE A 60 0.20 31.39 16.16
CA PHE A 60 -0.56 31.51 14.92
C PHE A 60 -1.79 32.41 15.11
N LEU A 61 -2.06 33.30 14.15
CA LEU A 61 -3.25 34.18 14.19
C LEU A 61 -4.54 33.35 13.99
N ARG A 62 -5.58 33.59 14.80
CA ARG A 62 -6.91 33.00 14.60
C ARG A 62 -7.66 33.75 13.50
N ASN A 63 -8.33 33.03 12.61
CA ASN A 63 -9.16 33.65 11.57
C ASN A 63 -10.35 34.42 12.19
N PRO A 64 -10.88 35.45 11.49
CA PRO A 64 -12.15 36.07 11.84
C PRO A 64 -13.29 35.03 11.81
N ASP A 65 -14.25 35.13 12.73
CA ASP A 65 -15.33 34.13 12.87
C ASP A 65 -16.22 34.00 11.62
N ILE A 66 -16.31 35.06 10.80
CA ILE A 66 -17.05 35.06 9.53
C ILE A 66 -16.46 34.11 8.46
N LEU A 67 -15.21 33.64 8.63
CA LEU A 67 -14.55 32.68 7.73
C LEU A 67 -14.45 31.27 8.35
N VAL A 68 -15.05 31.03 9.51
CA VAL A 68 -15.08 29.73 10.17
C VAL A 68 -16.33 28.99 9.70
N GLY A 69 -16.20 27.71 9.35
CA GLY A 69 -17.28 26.89 8.80
C GLY A 69 -17.33 26.86 7.26
N GLU A 70 -16.50 27.65 6.57
CA GLU A 70 -16.46 27.71 5.10
C GLU A 70 -16.28 26.35 4.40
N ASN A 71 -16.92 26.19 3.24
CA ASN A 71 -16.95 24.93 2.47
C ASN A 71 -15.59 24.54 1.87
N ASP A 72 -14.68 25.49 1.65
CA ASP A 72 -13.30 25.25 1.23
C ASP A 72 -12.32 25.98 2.16
N LEU A 73 -11.33 25.23 2.68
CA LEU A 73 -10.26 25.77 3.53
C LEU A 73 -9.39 26.82 2.82
N THR A 74 -9.42 26.92 1.49
CA THR A 74 -8.72 27.99 0.75
C THR A 74 -9.31 29.39 0.99
N ALA A 75 -10.54 29.50 1.52
CA ALA A 75 -11.16 30.77 1.88
C ALA A 75 -10.57 31.42 3.16
N LEU A 76 -9.78 30.68 3.93
CA LEU A 76 -9.19 31.15 5.18
C LEU A 76 -8.10 32.20 4.95
N SER A 77 -8.16 33.33 5.67
CA SER A 77 -7.15 34.40 5.58
C SER A 77 -5.78 33.98 6.12
N TYR A 78 -5.77 33.13 7.14
CA TYR A 78 -4.57 32.52 7.72
C TYR A 78 -4.68 31.01 7.61
N LEU A 79 -3.88 30.42 6.72
CA LEU A 79 -3.82 28.97 6.50
C LEU A 79 -2.62 28.37 7.26
N HIS A 80 -2.92 27.64 8.32
CA HIS A 80 -1.97 26.92 9.18
C HIS A 80 -2.73 25.82 9.95
N GLU A 81 -2.00 24.94 10.62
CA GLU A 81 -2.54 23.74 11.28
C GLU A 81 -3.74 24.02 12.21
N PRO A 82 -3.69 24.94 13.20
CA PRO A 82 -4.85 25.18 14.05
C PRO A 82 -6.05 25.81 13.33
N ALA A 83 -5.84 26.57 12.25
CA ALA A 83 -6.96 27.07 11.45
C ALA A 83 -7.70 25.94 10.71
N VAL A 84 -6.96 24.99 10.15
CA VAL A 84 -7.53 23.79 9.50
C VAL A 84 -8.25 22.92 10.52
N LEU A 85 -7.60 22.58 11.64
CA LEU A 85 -8.19 21.76 12.70
C LEU A 85 -9.47 22.39 13.26
N HIS A 86 -9.45 23.70 13.54
CA HIS A 86 -10.63 24.40 14.08
C HIS A 86 -11.79 24.45 13.09
N ASN A 87 -11.54 24.77 11.82
CA ASN A 87 -12.61 24.81 10.80
C ASN A 87 -13.24 23.42 10.62
N LEU A 88 -12.42 22.36 10.49
CA LEU A 88 -12.91 20.98 10.40
C LEU A 88 -13.68 20.54 11.67
N LYS A 89 -13.20 20.90 12.87
CA LYS A 89 -13.89 20.61 14.15
C LYS A 89 -15.26 21.30 14.22
N VAL A 90 -15.36 22.56 13.78
CA VAL A 90 -16.64 23.29 13.76
C VAL A 90 -17.60 22.66 12.76
N ARG A 91 -17.17 22.42 11.51
CA ARG A 91 -18.01 21.80 10.48
C ARG A 91 -18.50 20.40 10.88
N PHE A 92 -17.62 19.54 11.39
CA PHE A 92 -17.99 18.18 11.77
C PHE A 92 -19.01 18.12 12.93
N LEU A 93 -19.06 19.14 13.78
CA LEU A 93 -20.06 19.26 14.85
C LEU A 93 -21.43 19.75 14.35
N GLU A 94 -21.52 20.24 13.10
CA GLU A 94 -22.78 20.54 12.44
C GLU A 94 -23.35 19.26 11.78
N PRO A 95 -24.66 18.97 11.94
CA PRO A 95 -25.26 17.78 11.34
C PRO A 95 -25.01 17.68 9.84
N ASN A 96 -24.69 16.47 9.36
CA ASN A 96 -24.42 16.13 7.96
C ASN A 96 -23.15 16.74 7.32
N HIS A 97 -22.35 17.54 8.03
CA HIS A 97 -21.19 18.25 7.46
C HIS A 97 -19.86 17.48 7.62
N ILE A 98 -19.82 16.25 7.10
CA ILE A 98 -18.62 15.39 7.14
C ILE A 98 -17.59 15.68 6.03
N TYR A 99 -17.96 16.47 5.03
CA TYR A 99 -17.17 16.76 3.85
C TYR A 99 -16.74 18.22 3.82
N THR A 100 -15.48 18.49 3.46
CA THR A 100 -14.93 19.85 3.32
C THR A 100 -13.88 19.87 2.21
N TYR A 101 -13.87 20.88 1.34
CA TYR A 101 -12.81 21.02 0.35
C TYR A 101 -11.52 21.59 0.98
N CYS A 102 -10.39 21.20 0.39
CA CYS A 102 -9.08 21.78 0.61
C CYS A 102 -8.47 22.02 -0.77
N GLY A 103 -9.02 23.01 -1.49
CA GLY A 103 -8.77 23.22 -2.91
C GLY A 103 -9.20 22.00 -3.74
N ILE A 104 -8.24 21.34 -4.38
CA ILE A 104 -8.50 20.15 -5.23
C ILE A 104 -8.71 18.84 -4.45
N VAL A 105 -8.55 18.86 -3.12
CA VAL A 105 -8.73 17.68 -2.26
C VAL A 105 -10.07 17.75 -1.53
N LEU A 106 -10.78 16.63 -1.45
CA LEU A 106 -11.94 16.47 -0.56
C LEU A 106 -11.49 15.82 0.74
N VAL A 107 -11.65 16.53 1.87
CA VAL A 107 -11.54 15.95 3.21
C VAL A 107 -12.87 15.31 3.56
N ALA A 108 -12.82 14.06 4.05
CA ALA A 108 -13.96 13.29 4.52
C ALA A 108 -13.67 12.78 5.94
N ILE A 109 -14.51 13.17 6.91
CA ILE A 109 -14.37 12.73 8.31
C ILE A 109 -15.40 11.63 8.55
N ASN A 110 -14.98 10.49 9.12
CA ASN A 110 -15.89 9.37 9.37
C ASN A 110 -16.90 9.73 10.49
N PRO A 111 -18.23 9.75 10.22
CA PRO A 111 -19.23 10.07 11.24
C PRO A 111 -19.49 8.93 12.23
N TYR A 112 -19.12 7.68 11.90
CA TYR A 112 -19.57 6.46 12.59
C TYR A 112 -21.10 6.31 12.71
N ASP A 113 -21.86 7.02 11.86
CA ASP A 113 -23.33 7.00 11.81
C ASP A 113 -23.83 7.00 10.35
N GLN A 114 -25.07 6.60 10.13
CA GLN A 114 -25.71 6.64 8.80
C GLN A 114 -26.32 8.01 8.56
N LEU A 115 -25.95 8.64 7.43
CA LEU A 115 -26.40 9.98 7.05
C LEU A 115 -27.28 9.92 5.80
N ASP A 116 -28.41 10.63 5.83
CA ASP A 116 -29.39 10.74 4.73
C ASP A 116 -28.91 11.68 3.59
N ILE A 117 -27.62 11.61 3.22
CA ILE A 117 -26.99 12.42 2.17
C ILE A 117 -26.62 11.63 0.91
N TYR A 118 -27.00 10.34 0.85
CA TYR A 118 -26.61 9.41 -0.22
C TYR A 118 -27.80 8.87 -1.04
N GLY A 119 -28.96 9.52 -0.98
CA GLY A 119 -30.14 9.14 -1.77
C GLY A 119 -30.02 9.50 -3.27
N GLU A 120 -30.93 8.96 -4.08
CA GLU A 120 -30.93 9.22 -5.53
C GLU A 120 -31.22 10.70 -5.86
N GLU A 121 -32.07 11.34 -5.07
CA GLU A 121 -32.37 12.76 -5.17
C GLU A 121 -31.11 13.62 -4.98
N VAL A 122 -30.19 13.22 -4.10
CA VAL A 122 -28.91 13.90 -3.90
C VAL A 122 -27.99 13.67 -5.12
N ILE A 123 -27.88 12.43 -5.60
CA ILE A 123 -27.12 12.12 -6.84
C ILE A 123 -27.60 12.98 -8.01
N ARG A 124 -28.91 13.10 -8.21
CA ARG A 124 -29.52 13.92 -9.26
C ARG A 124 -29.32 15.42 -9.06
N ALA A 125 -29.20 15.89 -7.82
CA ALA A 125 -28.90 17.29 -7.52
C ALA A 125 -27.46 17.68 -7.89
N TYR A 126 -26.49 16.79 -7.66
CA TYR A 126 -25.08 17.01 -8.04
C TYR A 126 -24.83 16.85 -9.56
N SER A 127 -25.58 15.98 -10.25
CA SER A 127 -25.37 15.74 -11.68
C SER A 127 -25.52 17.02 -12.53
N GLY A 128 -24.55 17.27 -13.40
CA GLY A 128 -24.44 18.46 -14.25
C GLY A 128 -23.83 19.70 -13.58
N GLN A 129 -23.83 19.80 -12.24
CA GLN A 129 -23.32 20.98 -11.52
C GLN A 129 -21.80 21.11 -11.60
N ASN A 130 -21.25 22.31 -11.35
CA ASN A 130 -19.79 22.47 -11.27
C ASN A 130 -19.30 22.29 -9.82
N MET A 131 -18.04 21.90 -9.70
CA MET A 131 -17.34 21.92 -8.42
C MET A 131 -17.39 23.34 -7.82
N GLY A 132 -17.89 23.48 -6.58
CA GLY A 132 -18.03 24.76 -5.89
C GLY A 132 -19.40 25.45 -6.02
N ASP A 133 -20.25 25.05 -6.97
CA ASP A 133 -21.65 25.53 -7.03
C ASP A 133 -22.55 24.81 -5.99
N MET A 134 -22.07 23.68 -5.46
CA MET A 134 -22.75 22.80 -4.51
C MET A 134 -21.84 22.52 -3.30
N ASP A 135 -22.46 22.17 -2.17
CA ASP A 135 -21.73 21.81 -0.94
C ASP A 135 -20.75 20.64 -1.14
N PRO A 136 -19.67 20.55 -0.35
CA PRO A 136 -18.67 19.50 -0.46
C PRO A 136 -19.28 18.10 -0.35
N HIS A 137 -19.04 17.24 -1.35
CA HIS A 137 -19.53 15.87 -1.33
C HIS A 137 -18.72 14.95 -2.24
N ILE A 138 -18.69 13.65 -1.92
CA ILE A 138 -18.03 12.63 -2.77
C ILE A 138 -18.66 12.55 -4.17
N PHE A 139 -19.95 12.90 -4.30
CA PHE A 139 -20.65 13.00 -5.59
C PHE A 139 -20.16 14.16 -6.46
N ALA A 140 -19.71 15.29 -5.87
CA ALA A 140 -19.13 16.38 -6.64
C ALA A 140 -17.78 15.99 -7.26
N VAL A 141 -16.95 15.23 -6.51
CA VAL A 141 -15.70 14.65 -7.03
C VAL A 141 -15.97 13.64 -8.15
N ALA A 142 -17.02 12.82 -8.02
CA ALA A 142 -17.44 11.90 -9.06
C ALA A 142 -17.96 12.64 -10.31
N GLU A 143 -18.83 13.64 -10.16
CA GLU A 143 -19.34 14.46 -11.27
C GLU A 143 -18.22 15.20 -11.99
N GLU A 144 -17.28 15.83 -11.28
CA GLU A 144 -16.15 16.51 -11.92
C GLU A 144 -15.26 15.52 -12.68
N ALA A 145 -14.97 14.34 -12.13
CA ALA A 145 -14.26 13.30 -12.87
C ALA A 145 -15.04 12.85 -14.13
N TYR A 146 -16.36 12.71 -14.06
CA TYR A 146 -17.20 12.36 -15.21
C TYR A 146 -17.19 13.45 -16.29
N LYS A 147 -17.33 14.72 -15.89
CA LYS A 147 -17.27 15.90 -16.77
C LYS A 147 -15.90 16.06 -17.41
N GLN A 148 -14.80 15.92 -16.65
CA GLN A 148 -13.45 16.00 -17.21
C GLN A 148 -13.14 14.86 -18.18
N MET A 149 -13.61 13.63 -17.90
CA MET A 149 -13.48 12.51 -18.83
C MET A 149 -14.14 12.82 -20.19
N ALA A 150 -15.33 13.42 -20.18
CA ALA A 150 -16.06 13.78 -21.39
C ALA A 150 -15.48 15.02 -22.10
N ARG A 151 -15.08 16.05 -21.35
CA ARG A 151 -14.57 17.32 -21.87
C ARG A 151 -13.15 17.19 -22.45
N ASP A 152 -12.27 16.48 -21.76
CA ASP A 152 -10.83 16.47 -22.04
C ASP A 152 -10.37 15.20 -22.77
N GLU A 153 -11.30 14.29 -23.10
CA GLU A 153 -11.08 12.96 -23.72
C GLU A 153 -9.99 12.11 -23.01
N ARG A 154 -9.92 12.21 -21.67
CA ARG A 154 -8.91 11.54 -20.84
C ARG A 154 -9.53 10.59 -19.83
N ASN A 155 -8.86 9.47 -19.59
CA ASN A 155 -9.18 8.58 -18.49
C ASN A 155 -8.88 9.25 -17.16
N GLN A 156 -9.72 9.03 -16.16
CA GLN A 156 -9.61 9.66 -14.85
C GLN A 156 -9.32 8.63 -13.77
N SER A 157 -8.94 9.09 -12.57
CA SER A 157 -8.88 8.22 -11.40
C SER A 157 -9.25 8.97 -10.12
N ILE A 158 -10.11 8.37 -9.31
CA ILE A 158 -10.42 8.80 -7.95
C ILE A 158 -9.54 7.97 -7.02
N ILE A 159 -8.68 8.66 -6.27
CA ILE A 159 -7.76 8.05 -5.31
C ILE A 159 -8.28 8.38 -3.92
N VAL A 160 -8.60 7.35 -3.13
CA VAL A 160 -9.06 7.52 -1.75
C VAL A 160 -7.96 7.04 -0.80
N SER A 161 -7.46 7.95 0.04
CA SER A 161 -6.38 7.72 1.00
C SER A 161 -6.79 8.06 2.44
N GLY A 162 -5.97 7.66 3.42
CA GLY A 162 -6.26 7.80 4.85
C GLY A 162 -5.97 6.51 5.63
N GLU A 163 -5.92 6.58 6.96
CA GLU A 163 -5.64 5.42 7.83
C GLU A 163 -6.71 4.33 7.77
N SER A 164 -6.43 3.14 8.31
CA SER A 164 -7.47 2.11 8.46
C SER A 164 -8.63 2.63 9.33
N GLY A 165 -9.88 2.28 8.99
CA GLY A 165 -11.08 2.83 9.63
C GLY A 165 -11.55 4.21 9.11
N ALA A 166 -10.75 4.95 8.34
CA ALA A 166 -11.10 6.31 7.88
C ALA A 166 -12.23 6.43 6.82
N GLY A 167 -12.94 5.35 6.47
CA GLY A 167 -14.06 5.39 5.52
C GLY A 167 -13.68 5.35 4.03
N LYS A 168 -12.46 4.91 3.67
CA LYS A 168 -11.98 4.82 2.27
C LYS A 168 -12.90 4.00 1.35
N THR A 169 -13.18 2.76 1.74
CA THR A 169 -14.04 1.82 0.98
C THR A 169 -15.48 2.34 0.85
N VAL A 170 -16.00 3.04 1.86
CA VAL A 170 -17.34 3.67 1.84
C VAL A 170 -17.37 4.80 0.81
N SER A 171 -16.38 5.70 0.83
CA SER A 171 -16.25 6.78 -0.17
C SER A 171 -16.09 6.23 -1.59
N ALA A 172 -15.29 5.18 -1.78
CA ALA A 172 -15.15 4.50 -3.06
C ALA A 172 -16.49 3.89 -3.55
N LYS A 173 -17.26 3.24 -2.66
CA LYS A 173 -18.58 2.69 -2.97
C LYS A 173 -19.58 3.77 -3.41
N TYR A 174 -19.61 4.93 -2.73
CA TYR A 174 -20.48 6.04 -3.12
C TYR A 174 -20.07 6.69 -4.45
N ALA A 175 -18.77 6.86 -4.72
CA ALA A 175 -18.30 7.32 -6.02
C ALA A 175 -18.71 6.35 -7.15
N MET A 176 -18.59 5.04 -6.95
CA MET A 176 -19.04 4.04 -7.94
C MET A 176 -20.56 4.08 -8.17
N ARG A 177 -21.36 4.21 -7.10
CA ARG A 177 -22.82 4.35 -7.19
C ARG A 177 -23.25 5.60 -7.98
N PHE A 178 -22.54 6.72 -7.79
CA PHE A 178 -22.80 7.95 -8.57
C PHE A 178 -22.66 7.72 -10.07
N PHE A 179 -21.53 7.15 -10.51
CA PHE A 179 -21.31 6.83 -11.92
C PHE A 179 -22.37 5.88 -12.47
N ALA A 180 -22.77 4.91 -11.66
CA ALA A 180 -23.76 3.92 -12.04
C ALA A 180 -25.13 4.55 -12.36
N THR A 181 -25.61 5.44 -11.47
CA THR A 181 -26.85 6.20 -11.67
C THR A 181 -26.76 7.22 -12.82
N VAL A 182 -25.65 7.97 -12.95
CA VAL A 182 -25.53 9.08 -13.92
C VAL A 182 -25.11 8.62 -15.32
N GLY A 183 -24.22 7.64 -15.43
CA GLY A 183 -23.80 7.09 -16.72
C GLY A 183 -24.90 6.27 -17.40
N GLY A 184 -25.77 5.63 -16.62
CA GLY A 184 -26.78 4.71 -17.13
C GLY A 184 -26.17 3.49 -17.87
N SER A 185 -27.04 2.59 -18.33
CA SER A 185 -26.61 1.38 -19.03
C SER A 185 -26.95 1.39 -20.52
N ALA A 186 -25.97 0.99 -21.34
CA ALA A 186 -26.20 0.60 -22.72
C ALA A 186 -26.73 -0.85 -22.78
N ASN A 187 -28.06 -1.01 -22.76
CA ASN A 187 -28.82 -2.25 -22.99
C ASN A 187 -28.69 -3.40 -21.95
N ASP A 188 -27.76 -3.37 -20.99
CA ASP A 188 -27.62 -4.41 -19.95
C ASP A 188 -27.80 -3.79 -18.55
N THR A 189 -29.04 -3.76 -18.06
CA THR A 189 -29.48 -2.96 -16.89
C THR A 189 -28.78 -3.28 -15.57
N ASN A 190 -27.98 -4.34 -15.51
CA ASN A 190 -27.47 -4.90 -14.26
C ASN A 190 -25.94 -4.75 -14.09
N VAL A 191 -25.24 -3.98 -14.96
CA VAL A 191 -23.79 -3.75 -14.79
C VAL A 191 -23.48 -3.02 -13.48
N GLU A 192 -24.29 -2.02 -13.10
CA GLU A 192 -24.24 -1.37 -11.78
C GLU A 192 -24.31 -2.40 -10.65
N GLU A 193 -25.37 -3.19 -10.67
CA GLU A 193 -25.70 -4.17 -9.65
C GLU A 193 -24.56 -5.18 -9.48
N LYS A 194 -24.00 -5.68 -10.58
CA LYS A 194 -22.83 -6.57 -10.61
C LYS A 194 -21.58 -5.89 -10.03
N VAL A 195 -21.27 -4.64 -10.38
CA VAL A 195 -20.09 -3.94 -9.82
C VAL A 195 -20.23 -3.80 -8.30
N LEU A 196 -21.40 -3.39 -7.81
CA LEU A 196 -21.65 -3.26 -6.37
C LEU A 196 -21.64 -4.62 -5.66
N ALA A 197 -22.22 -5.66 -6.28
CA ALA A 197 -22.23 -7.04 -5.78
C ALA A 197 -20.85 -7.71 -5.72
N SER A 198 -19.82 -7.14 -6.35
CA SER A 198 -18.44 -7.60 -6.11
C SER A 198 -17.95 -7.30 -4.68
N SER A 199 -18.53 -6.32 -4.00
CA SER A 199 -18.03 -5.87 -2.69
C SER A 199 -18.17 -6.94 -1.60
N PRO A 200 -19.35 -7.55 -1.34
CA PRO A 200 -19.49 -8.58 -0.30
C PRO A 200 -18.54 -9.78 -0.49
N ILE A 201 -18.33 -10.21 -1.74
CA ILE A 201 -17.37 -11.29 -2.05
C ILE A 201 -15.94 -10.86 -1.71
N MET A 202 -15.53 -9.68 -2.20
CA MET A 202 -14.17 -9.19 -2.00
C MET A 202 -13.87 -8.84 -0.56
N GLU A 203 -14.86 -8.40 0.22
CA GLU A 203 -14.76 -8.21 1.66
C GLU A 203 -14.66 -9.57 2.37
N ALA A 204 -15.50 -10.56 2.03
CA ALA A 204 -15.43 -11.89 2.63
C ALA A 204 -14.06 -12.56 2.46
N ILE A 205 -13.46 -12.49 1.26
CA ILE A 205 -12.17 -13.15 0.95
C ILE A 205 -10.93 -12.26 1.11
N GLY A 206 -11.10 -10.96 1.36
CA GLY A 206 -10.01 -9.97 1.31
C GLY A 206 -9.96 -9.02 2.52
N ASN A 207 -10.98 -9.00 3.36
CA ASN A 207 -11.01 -8.23 4.59
C ASN A 207 -10.95 -9.13 5.83
N ALA A 208 -10.45 -8.57 6.93
CA ALA A 208 -10.33 -9.24 8.21
C ALA A 208 -10.41 -8.23 9.37
N LYS A 209 -10.71 -8.74 10.56
CA LYS A 209 -10.65 -7.97 11.81
C LYS A 209 -9.18 -7.71 12.19
N THR A 210 -8.84 -6.46 12.44
CA THR A 210 -7.59 -6.04 13.10
C THR A 210 -7.92 -5.23 14.35
N THR A 211 -6.94 -5.00 15.22
CA THR A 211 -7.07 -4.17 16.43
C THR A 211 -7.49 -2.71 16.17
N ARG A 212 -7.46 -2.24 14.92
CA ARG A 212 -7.84 -0.88 14.50
C ARG A 212 -9.17 -0.80 13.75
N ASN A 213 -9.67 -1.91 13.18
CA ASN A 213 -10.82 -1.92 12.28
C ASN A 213 -11.32 -3.37 12.08
N ASP A 214 -12.59 -3.60 12.38
CA ASP A 214 -13.22 -4.92 12.31
C ASP A 214 -13.41 -5.46 10.89
N ASN A 215 -13.48 -4.57 9.89
CA ASN A 215 -13.60 -4.90 8.46
C ASN A 215 -12.46 -4.25 7.67
N SER A 216 -11.21 -4.59 8.00
CA SER A 216 -10.03 -4.00 7.37
C SER A 216 -9.68 -4.72 6.07
N SER A 217 -9.71 -4.01 4.94
CA SER A 217 -9.18 -4.47 3.66
C SER A 217 -7.69 -4.83 3.79
N ARG A 218 -7.33 -6.08 3.49
CA ARG A 218 -5.93 -6.59 3.52
C ARG A 218 -5.35 -6.81 2.12
N PHE A 219 -5.85 -6.06 1.15
CA PHE A 219 -5.38 -5.96 -0.23
C PHE A 219 -5.72 -4.57 -0.78
N GLY A 220 -5.00 -4.13 -1.82
CA GLY A 220 -5.36 -2.95 -2.59
C GLY A 220 -6.29 -3.30 -3.76
N LYS A 221 -7.31 -2.48 -4.01
CA LYS A 221 -8.37 -2.68 -5.00
C LYS A 221 -8.45 -1.49 -5.95
N TYR A 222 -8.28 -1.71 -7.25
CA TYR A 222 -8.46 -0.70 -8.29
C TYR A 222 -9.55 -1.14 -9.27
N ILE A 223 -10.69 -0.48 -9.25
CA ILE A 223 -11.83 -0.80 -10.13
C ILE A 223 -11.87 0.22 -11.26
N GLN A 224 -11.62 -0.25 -12.49
CA GLN A 224 -11.74 0.56 -13.70
C GLN A 224 -13.15 0.45 -14.26
N ILE A 225 -14.00 1.47 -14.08
CA ILE A 225 -15.33 1.54 -14.71
C ILE A 225 -15.14 1.96 -16.17
N GLY A 226 -15.62 1.16 -17.10
CA GLY A 226 -15.49 1.38 -18.53
C GLY A 226 -16.70 2.09 -19.14
N PHE A 227 -16.44 3.08 -19.97
CA PHE A 227 -17.45 3.89 -20.62
C PHE A 227 -17.40 3.78 -22.15
N SER A 228 -18.57 3.92 -22.77
CA SER A 228 -18.76 3.99 -24.22
C SER A 228 -18.39 5.36 -24.79
N ARG A 229 -18.47 5.51 -26.13
CA ARG A 229 -18.39 6.81 -26.83
C ARG A 229 -19.55 7.77 -26.54
N HIS A 230 -20.55 7.34 -25.78
CA HIS A 230 -21.66 8.18 -25.33
C HIS A 230 -21.61 8.36 -23.80
N TYR A 231 -20.48 7.99 -23.18
CA TYR A 231 -20.24 8.03 -21.74
C TYR A 231 -21.19 7.17 -20.89
N ASN A 232 -22.02 6.32 -21.51
CA ASN A 232 -22.73 5.25 -20.81
C ASN A 232 -21.77 4.17 -20.31
N ILE A 233 -22.07 3.55 -19.16
CA ILE A 233 -21.30 2.42 -18.63
C ILE A 233 -21.47 1.19 -19.53
N ILE A 234 -20.35 0.49 -19.73
CA ILE A 234 -20.28 -0.75 -20.51
C ILE A 234 -19.61 -1.91 -19.76
N GLY A 235 -19.28 -1.77 -18.49
CA GLY A 235 -18.59 -2.81 -17.72
C GLY A 235 -17.56 -2.24 -16.75
N ALA A 236 -16.86 -3.14 -16.07
CA ALA A 236 -15.73 -2.78 -15.21
C ALA A 236 -14.63 -3.85 -15.22
N ASN A 237 -13.44 -3.47 -14.75
CA ASN A 237 -12.35 -4.40 -14.51
C ASN A 237 -11.64 -4.06 -13.19
N MET A 238 -11.66 -5.00 -12.26
CA MET A 238 -10.94 -4.96 -10.99
C MET A 238 -9.49 -5.43 -11.17
N ARG A 239 -8.56 -4.73 -10.51
CA ARG A 239 -7.18 -5.19 -10.28
C ARG A 239 -6.93 -5.20 -8.78
N THR A 240 -6.27 -6.24 -8.31
CA THR A 240 -5.91 -6.43 -6.92
C THR A 240 -4.39 -6.33 -6.74
N TYR A 241 -3.97 -5.89 -5.56
CA TYR A 241 -2.56 -5.65 -5.22
C TYR A 241 -2.29 -6.13 -3.79
N LEU A 242 -1.14 -6.80 -3.59
CA LEU A 242 -0.55 -7.02 -2.26
C LEU A 242 -1.53 -7.57 -1.22
N LEU A 243 -2.19 -8.70 -1.53
CA LEU A 243 -2.96 -9.49 -0.57
C LEU A 243 -2.05 -9.95 0.58
N GLU A 244 -2.46 -9.72 1.83
CA GLU A 244 -1.75 -10.13 3.04
C GLU A 244 -1.82 -11.65 3.23
N LYS A 245 -0.99 -12.39 2.49
CA LYS A 245 -0.99 -13.86 2.52
C LYS A 245 -0.75 -14.44 3.91
N SER A 246 0.09 -13.81 4.73
CA SER A 246 0.39 -14.28 6.09
C SER A 246 -0.84 -14.39 6.99
N ARG A 247 -1.87 -13.56 6.78
CA ARG A 247 -3.12 -13.64 7.55
C ARG A 247 -3.82 -14.99 7.46
N VAL A 248 -3.63 -15.72 6.35
CA VAL A 248 -4.18 -17.07 6.14
C VAL A 248 -3.72 -18.06 7.21
N VAL A 249 -2.52 -17.86 7.76
CA VAL A 249 -1.83 -18.83 8.64
C VAL A 249 -1.43 -18.27 10.00
N PHE A 250 -1.57 -16.96 10.21
CA PHE A 250 -1.18 -16.26 11.42
C PHE A 250 -2.12 -15.08 11.71
N GLN A 251 -2.47 -14.89 12.99
CA GLN A 251 -3.18 -13.72 13.50
C GLN A 251 -2.53 -13.27 14.81
N ALA A 252 -2.47 -11.96 15.06
CA ALA A 252 -2.11 -11.46 16.38
C ALA A 252 -3.31 -11.52 17.35
N GLU A 253 -3.07 -11.27 18.64
CA GLU A 253 -4.11 -11.22 19.66
C GLU A 253 -5.22 -10.22 19.29
N ASP A 254 -6.48 -10.64 19.49
CA ASP A 254 -7.72 -9.95 19.10
C ASP A 254 -7.94 -9.70 17.59
N GLU A 255 -7.11 -10.28 16.71
CA GLU A 255 -7.33 -10.25 15.26
C GLU A 255 -7.99 -11.52 14.71
N ARG A 256 -8.65 -11.41 13.55
CA ARG A 256 -9.21 -12.56 12.81
C ARG A 256 -8.42 -12.87 11.53
N ASN A 257 -8.60 -14.07 11.01
CA ASN A 257 -8.31 -14.40 9.60
C ASN A 257 -9.37 -13.73 8.68
N TYR A 258 -9.32 -13.98 7.38
CA TYR A 258 -10.34 -13.51 6.42
C TYR A 258 -11.75 -13.99 6.80
N HIS A 259 -12.75 -13.11 6.66
CA HIS A 259 -14.11 -13.35 7.13
C HIS A 259 -14.73 -14.66 6.61
N ILE A 260 -14.44 -15.04 5.35
CA ILE A 260 -14.96 -16.25 4.69
C ILE A 260 -14.70 -17.54 5.48
N PHE A 261 -13.63 -17.61 6.29
CA PHE A 261 -13.38 -18.77 7.15
C PHE A 261 -14.39 -18.87 8.29
N TYR A 262 -14.70 -17.76 8.96
CA TYR A 262 -15.65 -17.70 10.07
C TYR A 262 -17.08 -17.89 9.56
N GLN A 263 -17.43 -17.24 8.46
CA GLN A 263 -18.69 -17.42 7.73
C GLN A 263 -18.97 -18.89 7.39
N LEU A 264 -17.96 -19.60 6.88
CA LEU A 264 -18.10 -21.01 6.51
C LEU A 264 -18.17 -21.94 7.73
N CYS A 265 -17.42 -21.66 8.81
CA CYS A 265 -17.51 -22.41 10.07
C CYS A 265 -18.85 -22.20 10.78
N ALA A 266 -19.37 -20.97 10.84
CA ALA A 266 -20.71 -20.67 11.37
C ALA A 266 -21.80 -21.44 10.61
N SER A 267 -21.60 -21.63 9.30
CA SER A 267 -22.49 -22.37 8.41
C SER A 267 -22.29 -23.90 8.41
N ALA A 268 -21.32 -24.43 9.14
CA ALA A 268 -20.91 -25.85 9.07
C ALA A 268 -22.02 -26.87 9.41
N SER A 269 -23.05 -26.45 10.14
CA SER A 269 -24.19 -27.30 10.51
C SER A 269 -25.15 -27.62 9.34
N LEU A 270 -25.11 -26.82 8.27
CA LEU A 270 -25.99 -26.96 7.11
C LEU A 270 -25.76 -28.30 6.37
N PRO A 271 -26.82 -28.97 5.88
CA PRO A 271 -26.71 -30.28 5.24
C PRO A 271 -25.70 -30.36 4.09
N GLU A 272 -25.61 -29.31 3.27
CA GLU A 272 -24.69 -29.22 2.13
C GLU A 272 -23.20 -29.08 2.52
N PHE A 273 -22.89 -28.68 3.77
CA PHE A 273 -21.52 -28.46 4.23
C PHE A 273 -21.00 -29.56 5.17
N LYS A 274 -21.82 -30.55 5.52
CA LYS A 274 -21.38 -31.72 6.32
C LYS A 274 -20.21 -32.46 5.68
N ASP A 275 -20.18 -32.56 4.35
CA ASP A 275 -19.10 -33.19 3.61
C ASP A 275 -17.79 -32.37 3.63
N LEU A 276 -17.80 -31.12 4.10
CA LEU A 276 -16.57 -30.37 4.35
C LEU A 276 -15.83 -30.95 5.57
N GLY A 277 -16.57 -31.30 6.63
CA GLY A 277 -16.00 -31.76 7.90
C GLY A 277 -15.60 -30.63 8.84
N LEU A 278 -16.25 -29.48 8.70
CA LEU A 278 -16.03 -28.30 9.53
C LEU A 278 -16.77 -28.39 10.88
N THR A 279 -16.21 -27.70 11.87
CA THR A 279 -16.72 -27.56 13.23
C THR A 279 -16.63 -26.07 13.65
N SER A 280 -16.34 -25.73 14.91
CA SER A 280 -16.17 -24.33 15.34
C SER A 280 -14.91 -23.72 14.72
N ALA A 281 -14.89 -22.40 14.53
CA ALA A 281 -13.68 -21.67 14.15
C ALA A 281 -12.58 -21.74 15.23
N GLU A 282 -12.94 -22.04 16.49
CA GLU A 282 -11.99 -22.30 17.58
C GLU A 282 -11.18 -23.59 17.36
N ASP A 283 -11.77 -24.60 16.71
CA ASP A 283 -11.16 -25.92 16.52
C ASP A 283 -10.03 -25.91 15.48
N PHE A 284 -9.94 -24.87 14.63
CA PHE A 284 -8.95 -24.76 13.57
C PHE A 284 -7.87 -23.72 13.91
N THR A 285 -6.61 -24.16 13.89
CA THR A 285 -5.42 -23.35 14.21
C THR A 285 -5.41 -22.04 13.43
N PHE A 286 -5.69 -22.07 12.13
CA PHE A 286 -5.66 -20.89 11.27
C PHE A 286 -6.78 -19.88 11.53
N THR A 287 -7.73 -20.12 12.44
CA THR A 287 -8.77 -19.16 12.84
C THR A 287 -8.79 -18.86 14.34
N SER A 288 -8.08 -19.63 15.17
CA SER A 288 -8.09 -19.50 16.63
C SER A 288 -6.84 -18.86 17.24
N LEU A 289 -5.75 -18.66 16.48
CA LEU A 289 -4.51 -18.04 16.98
C LEU A 289 -4.72 -16.63 17.58
N GLY A 290 -5.65 -15.85 17.03
CA GLY A 290 -5.99 -14.52 17.53
C GLY A 290 -6.83 -14.51 18.83
N GLN A 291 -7.21 -15.68 19.36
CA GLN A 291 -7.94 -15.88 20.63
C GLN A 291 -9.36 -15.29 20.70
N ASN A 292 -9.80 -14.54 19.69
CA ASN A 292 -11.17 -14.03 19.57
C ASN A 292 -11.73 -14.33 18.17
N ILE A 293 -12.72 -15.22 18.09
CA ILE A 293 -13.38 -15.57 16.82
C ILE A 293 -14.57 -14.66 16.48
N PHE A 294 -15.03 -13.82 17.42
CA PHE A 294 -16.24 -13.01 17.30
C PHE A 294 -15.92 -11.54 16.95
N ILE A 295 -16.86 -10.87 16.29
CA ILE A 295 -16.91 -9.41 16.16
C ILE A 295 -18.24 -8.96 16.77
N GLU A 296 -18.23 -7.87 17.55
CA GLU A 296 -19.45 -7.34 18.17
C GLU A 296 -20.43 -6.85 17.07
N GLY A 297 -21.68 -7.31 17.13
CA GLY A 297 -22.72 -6.92 16.18
C GLY A 297 -22.69 -7.60 14.81
N VAL A 298 -21.79 -8.56 14.57
CA VAL A 298 -21.70 -9.33 13.31
C VAL A 298 -22.24 -10.75 13.48
N ASP A 299 -23.10 -11.18 12.55
CA ASP A 299 -23.50 -12.57 12.39
C ASP A 299 -22.81 -13.15 11.14
N ASP A 300 -21.74 -13.93 11.36
CA ASP A 300 -20.97 -14.54 10.27
C ASP A 300 -21.82 -15.52 9.41
N ALA A 301 -22.92 -16.08 9.93
CA ALA A 301 -23.81 -16.94 9.13
C ALA A 301 -24.76 -16.10 8.23
N GLU A 302 -25.27 -14.97 8.73
CA GLU A 302 -26.04 -14.03 7.91
C GLU A 302 -25.17 -13.44 6.78
N ASP A 303 -23.93 -13.06 7.09
CA ASP A 303 -22.98 -12.54 6.11
C ASP A 303 -22.52 -13.60 5.09
N PHE A 304 -22.54 -14.89 5.46
CA PHE A 304 -22.30 -15.97 4.50
C PHE A 304 -23.39 -16.06 3.45
N GLU A 305 -24.67 -15.91 3.82
CA GLU A 305 -25.76 -15.90 2.85
C GLU A 305 -25.67 -14.69 1.92
N LYS A 306 -25.36 -13.49 2.43
CA LYS A 306 -25.06 -12.31 1.58
C LYS A 306 -23.94 -12.59 0.57
N THR A 307 -22.91 -13.34 1.00
CA THR A 307 -21.79 -13.75 0.14
C THR A 307 -22.23 -14.75 -0.94
N ARG A 308 -23.10 -15.72 -0.61
CA ARG A 308 -23.70 -16.67 -1.58
C ARG A 308 -24.62 -15.98 -2.59
N GLU A 309 -25.44 -15.04 -2.13
CA GLU A 309 -26.31 -14.22 -2.97
C GLU A 309 -25.49 -13.38 -3.96
N ALA A 310 -24.43 -12.72 -3.48
CA ALA A 310 -23.50 -11.96 -4.30
C ALA A 310 -22.79 -12.85 -5.35
N PHE A 311 -22.31 -14.04 -4.96
CA PHE A 311 -21.75 -15.01 -5.92
C PHE A 311 -22.76 -15.38 -7.01
N THR A 312 -24.01 -15.65 -6.62
CA THR A 312 -25.10 -16.02 -7.53
C THR A 312 -25.42 -14.89 -8.52
N LEU A 313 -25.49 -13.66 -8.03
CA LEU A 313 -25.72 -12.45 -8.83
C LEU A 313 -24.59 -12.17 -9.83
N LEU A 314 -23.35 -12.51 -9.46
CA LEU A 314 -22.20 -12.52 -10.37
C LEU A 314 -22.06 -13.79 -11.22
N GLY A 315 -23.09 -14.65 -11.28
CA GLY A 315 -23.13 -15.81 -12.18
C GLY A 315 -22.26 -17.00 -11.73
N ILE A 316 -21.64 -16.93 -10.55
CA ILE A 316 -20.91 -18.05 -9.94
C ILE A 316 -21.94 -19.02 -9.35
N LYS A 317 -22.24 -20.07 -10.12
CA LYS A 317 -23.24 -21.09 -9.80
C LYS A 317 -22.88 -21.89 -8.54
N ASP A 318 -23.87 -22.46 -7.87
CA ASP A 318 -23.75 -23.25 -6.64
C ASP A 318 -22.64 -24.32 -6.70
N VAL A 319 -22.46 -24.98 -7.85
CA VAL A 319 -21.40 -25.99 -8.05
C VAL A 319 -20.00 -25.35 -7.92
N SER A 320 -19.81 -24.14 -8.47
CA SER A 320 -18.57 -23.37 -8.35
C SER A 320 -18.42 -22.77 -6.95
N GLN A 321 -19.51 -22.31 -6.31
CA GLN A 321 -19.48 -21.85 -4.91
C GLN A 321 -19.05 -22.99 -3.96
N SER A 322 -19.70 -24.15 -4.04
CA SER A 322 -19.31 -25.37 -3.31
C SER A 322 -17.85 -25.75 -3.57
N SER A 323 -17.34 -25.48 -4.78
CA SER A 323 -15.93 -25.73 -5.12
C SER A 323 -14.98 -24.76 -4.43
N ILE A 324 -15.31 -23.47 -4.36
CA ILE A 324 -14.58 -22.47 -3.56
C ILE A 324 -14.59 -22.87 -2.08
N PHE A 325 -15.75 -23.21 -1.53
CA PHE A 325 -15.89 -23.57 -0.11
C PHE A 325 -15.12 -24.85 0.26
N LYS A 326 -14.97 -25.82 -0.65
CA LYS A 326 -14.07 -26.96 -0.48
C LYS A 326 -12.60 -26.55 -0.38
N VAL A 327 -12.17 -25.55 -1.15
CA VAL A 327 -10.80 -25.02 -1.08
C VAL A 327 -10.59 -24.28 0.24
N VAL A 328 -11.52 -23.41 0.66
CA VAL A 328 -11.49 -22.72 1.97
C VAL A 328 -11.43 -23.74 3.12
N ALA A 329 -12.32 -24.73 3.14
CA ALA A 329 -12.33 -25.77 4.17
C ALA A 329 -11.03 -26.60 4.19
N SER A 330 -10.46 -26.92 3.01
CA SER A 330 -9.20 -27.64 2.93
C SER A 330 -8.05 -26.89 3.60
N ILE A 331 -8.00 -25.56 3.51
CA ILE A 331 -6.96 -24.74 4.14
C ILE A 331 -7.06 -24.82 5.67
N LEU A 332 -8.27 -24.81 6.23
CA LEU A 332 -8.50 -25.00 7.66
C LEU A 332 -8.03 -26.39 8.12
N HIS A 333 -8.36 -27.45 7.39
CA HIS A 333 -7.82 -28.78 7.69
C HIS A 333 -6.29 -28.84 7.56
N LEU A 334 -5.70 -28.23 6.53
CA LEU A 334 -4.25 -28.19 6.32
C LEU A 334 -3.52 -27.60 7.54
N GLY A 335 -4.06 -26.54 8.16
CA GLY A 335 -3.48 -25.92 9.37
C GLY A 335 -3.50 -26.80 10.62
N ASN A 336 -4.36 -27.82 10.66
CA ASN A 336 -4.50 -28.75 11.79
C ASN A 336 -3.75 -30.08 11.62
N ILE A 337 -3.06 -30.30 10.49
CA ILE A 337 -2.25 -31.52 10.32
C ILE A 337 -1.12 -31.54 11.34
N GLU A 338 -1.06 -32.60 12.14
CA GLU A 338 -0.08 -32.76 13.23
C GLU A 338 1.25 -33.31 12.67
N ILE A 339 2.29 -32.48 12.74
CA ILE A 339 3.65 -32.80 12.27
C ILE A 339 4.53 -33.14 13.49
N CYS A 340 4.77 -34.42 13.69
CA CYS A 340 5.55 -34.96 14.78
C CYS A 340 7.05 -34.90 14.49
N SER A 341 7.86 -34.42 15.45
CA SER A 341 9.32 -34.42 15.33
C SER A 341 9.89 -35.81 15.61
N GLU A 342 10.85 -36.26 14.80
CA GLU A 342 11.61 -37.47 15.10
C GLU A 342 12.68 -37.22 16.19
N ARG A 343 13.21 -38.31 16.74
CA ARG A 343 14.22 -38.25 17.83
C ARG A 343 15.54 -37.58 17.43
N ASP A 344 15.80 -37.43 16.13
CA ASP A 344 17.01 -36.77 15.62
C ASP A 344 16.86 -35.23 15.53
N GLY A 345 15.63 -34.70 15.56
CA GLY A 345 15.33 -33.28 15.35
C GLY A 345 15.56 -32.77 13.92
N GLU A 346 16.08 -33.60 13.02
CA GLU A 346 16.32 -33.28 11.60
C GLU A 346 15.24 -33.84 10.67
N SER A 347 14.39 -34.75 11.16
CA SER A 347 13.27 -35.34 10.43
C SER A 347 11.93 -35.23 11.18
N CYS A 348 10.84 -35.46 10.45
CA CYS A 348 9.47 -35.44 10.97
C CYS A 348 8.56 -36.41 10.19
N HIS A 349 7.39 -36.70 10.75
CA HIS A 349 6.32 -37.48 10.12
C HIS A 349 4.95 -36.85 10.45
N VAL A 350 3.94 -37.13 9.63
CA VAL A 350 2.53 -36.80 9.96
C VAL A 350 1.97 -37.86 10.92
N SER A 351 1.10 -37.44 11.83
CA SER A 351 0.43 -38.34 12.79
C SER A 351 -0.33 -39.48 12.10
N VAL A 352 -0.26 -40.70 12.67
CA VAL A 352 -0.79 -41.91 12.02
C VAL A 352 -2.32 -41.84 11.97
N HIS A 353 -2.87 -41.95 10.75
CA HIS A 353 -4.30 -41.74 10.47
C HIS A 353 -4.82 -40.33 10.83
N ASP A 354 -3.99 -39.29 10.67
CA ASP A 354 -4.40 -37.89 10.79
C ASP A 354 -5.69 -37.63 9.98
N VAL A 355 -6.73 -37.16 10.67
CA VAL A 355 -8.06 -36.93 10.10
C VAL A 355 -8.08 -35.68 9.23
N HIS A 356 -7.31 -34.65 9.57
CA HIS A 356 -7.27 -33.41 8.82
C HIS A 356 -6.55 -33.59 7.47
N LEU A 357 -5.50 -34.40 7.41
CA LEU A 357 -4.87 -34.81 6.15
C LEU A 357 -5.87 -35.58 5.26
N GLN A 358 -6.66 -36.49 5.83
CA GLN A 358 -7.70 -37.22 5.09
C GLN A 358 -8.78 -36.26 4.54
N HIS A 359 -9.24 -35.29 5.33
CA HIS A 359 -10.16 -34.27 4.87
C HIS A 359 -9.55 -33.40 3.77
N PHE A 360 -8.34 -32.87 3.96
CA PHE A 360 -7.61 -32.09 2.97
C PHE A 360 -7.47 -32.81 1.63
N CYS A 361 -6.95 -34.04 1.64
CA CYS A 361 -6.74 -34.82 0.43
C CYS A 361 -8.07 -35.17 -0.29
N ARG A 362 -9.13 -35.49 0.46
CA ARG A 362 -10.46 -35.77 -0.10
C ARG A 362 -11.11 -34.52 -0.71
N LEU A 363 -11.02 -33.37 -0.04
CA LEU A 363 -11.64 -32.11 -0.50
C LEU A 363 -10.96 -31.57 -1.77
N LEU A 364 -9.64 -31.69 -1.85
CA LEU A 364 -8.86 -31.28 -3.01
C LEU A 364 -8.67 -32.38 -4.06
N GLY A 365 -9.20 -33.59 -3.84
CA GLY A 365 -9.10 -34.71 -4.78
C GLY A 365 -7.66 -35.13 -5.10
N VAL A 366 -6.75 -35.09 -4.11
CA VAL A 366 -5.33 -35.42 -4.26
C VAL A 366 -4.94 -36.72 -3.55
N ASP A 367 -3.85 -37.35 -3.99
CA ASP A 367 -3.37 -38.60 -3.41
C ASP A 367 -2.78 -38.39 -2.01
N LEU A 368 -3.33 -39.12 -1.03
CA LEU A 368 -2.95 -39.01 0.38
C LEU A 368 -1.51 -39.49 0.63
N PRO A 369 -1.07 -40.69 0.21
CA PRO A 369 0.32 -41.12 0.36
C PRO A 369 1.36 -40.16 -0.24
N GLN A 370 1.08 -39.57 -1.41
CA GLN A 370 1.97 -38.53 -1.96
C GLN A 370 2.00 -37.27 -1.08
N MET A 371 0.85 -36.76 -0.64
CA MET A 371 0.81 -35.54 0.18
C MET A 371 1.49 -35.75 1.54
N GLU A 372 1.22 -36.88 2.20
CA GLU A 372 1.88 -37.29 3.45
C GLU A 372 3.42 -37.30 3.31
N HIS A 373 3.92 -37.88 2.21
CA HIS A 373 5.35 -37.90 1.92
C HIS A 373 5.93 -36.50 1.70
N TRP A 374 5.34 -35.70 0.80
CA TRP A 374 5.88 -34.40 0.40
C TRP A 374 5.59 -33.25 1.38
N LEU A 375 4.81 -33.48 2.46
CA LEU A 375 4.75 -32.59 3.61
C LEU A 375 6.02 -32.68 4.49
N CYS A 376 6.63 -33.86 4.61
CA CYS A 376 7.81 -34.11 5.47
C CYS A 376 9.15 -34.20 4.70
N HIS A 377 9.10 -34.22 3.37
CA HIS A 377 10.27 -34.39 2.51
C HIS A 377 10.33 -33.31 1.42
N ARG A 378 11.55 -32.99 0.96
CA ARG A 378 11.79 -32.10 -0.17
C ARG A 378 12.78 -32.69 -1.17
N LYS A 379 12.62 -32.34 -2.43
CA LYS A 379 13.54 -32.73 -3.51
C LYS A 379 14.68 -31.71 -3.62
N LEU A 380 15.88 -32.19 -3.89
CA LEU A 380 17.06 -31.37 -4.14
C LEU A 380 17.70 -31.83 -5.46
N VAL A 381 17.61 -30.96 -6.46
CA VAL A 381 18.15 -31.19 -7.80
C VAL A 381 19.54 -30.54 -7.88
N THR A 382 20.54 -31.31 -8.30
CA THR A 382 21.90 -30.84 -8.58
C THR A 382 22.23 -31.07 -10.05
N ALA A 383 23.37 -30.55 -10.52
CA ALA A 383 23.79 -30.70 -11.92
C ALA A 383 24.03 -32.16 -12.35
N SER A 384 24.24 -33.08 -11.41
CA SER A 384 24.50 -34.51 -11.67
C SER A 384 23.39 -35.44 -11.17
N GLU A 385 22.77 -35.13 -10.04
CA GLU A 385 21.87 -36.05 -9.34
C GLU A 385 20.67 -35.34 -8.71
N THR A 386 19.59 -36.09 -8.48
CA THR A 386 18.41 -35.63 -7.72
C THR A 386 18.21 -36.53 -6.51
N TYR A 387 18.14 -35.94 -5.32
CA TYR A 387 17.92 -36.68 -4.07
C TYR A 387 16.72 -36.11 -3.31
N VAL A 388 16.08 -36.95 -2.51
CA VAL A 388 15.05 -36.55 -1.55
C VAL A 388 15.73 -36.36 -0.19
N LYS A 389 15.39 -35.29 0.52
CA LYS A 389 15.88 -35.02 1.87
C LYS A 389 14.70 -34.80 2.83
N ASN A 390 14.79 -35.40 4.01
CA ASN A 390 13.90 -35.14 5.14
C ASN A 390 13.94 -33.66 5.54
N MET A 391 12.83 -33.18 6.08
CA MET A 391 12.69 -31.86 6.68
C MET A 391 12.52 -31.99 8.19
N SER A 392 13.03 -31.03 8.97
CA SER A 392 12.65 -30.93 10.38
C SER A 392 11.18 -30.52 10.52
N SER A 393 10.58 -30.76 11.68
CA SER A 393 9.18 -30.37 11.97
C SER A 393 8.91 -28.89 11.69
N GLN A 394 9.82 -27.99 12.09
CA GLN A 394 9.72 -26.57 11.76
C GLN A 394 9.74 -26.31 10.24
N GLN A 395 10.63 -26.97 9.49
CA GLN A 395 10.69 -26.80 8.04
C GLN A 395 9.43 -27.31 7.34
N ALA A 396 8.84 -28.40 7.84
CA ALA A 396 7.59 -28.95 7.34
C ALA A 396 6.36 -28.08 7.72
N ALA A 397 6.32 -27.52 8.93
CA ALA A 397 5.28 -26.55 9.33
C ALA A 397 5.33 -25.29 8.45
N ASN A 398 6.50 -24.68 8.26
CA ASN A 398 6.65 -23.52 7.37
C ASN A 398 6.28 -23.87 5.91
N ALA A 399 6.55 -25.10 5.45
CA ALA A 399 6.17 -25.58 4.12
C ALA A 399 4.65 -25.73 3.97
N ARG A 400 3.99 -26.35 4.95
CA ARG A 400 2.53 -26.49 5.06
C ARG A 400 1.85 -25.12 5.03
N ASP A 401 2.40 -24.16 5.77
CA ASP A 401 1.86 -22.80 5.84
C ASP A 401 2.12 -22.02 4.53
N ALA A 402 3.27 -22.22 3.89
CA ALA A 402 3.53 -21.71 2.54
C ALA A 402 2.54 -22.27 1.50
N LEU A 403 2.22 -23.56 1.58
CA LEU A 403 1.24 -24.22 0.73
C LEU A 403 -0.17 -23.64 0.95
N ALA A 404 -0.60 -23.47 2.20
CA ALA A 404 -1.87 -22.85 2.57
C ALA A 404 -2.02 -21.44 2.00
N LYS A 405 -1.00 -20.58 2.21
CA LYS A 405 -0.92 -19.23 1.63
C LYS A 405 -1.03 -19.23 0.10
N HIS A 406 -0.40 -20.19 -0.57
CA HIS A 406 -0.42 -20.28 -2.02
C HIS A 406 -1.77 -20.75 -2.57
N ILE A 407 -2.40 -21.74 -1.94
CA ILE A 407 -3.76 -22.18 -2.29
C ILE A 407 -4.75 -21.01 -2.15
N TYR A 408 -4.69 -20.26 -1.03
CA TYR A 408 -5.56 -19.11 -0.82
C TYR A 408 -5.34 -18.01 -1.86
N ALA A 409 -4.08 -17.65 -2.14
CA ALA A 409 -3.76 -16.63 -3.14
C ALA A 409 -4.26 -17.01 -4.54
N ARG A 410 -4.08 -18.28 -4.97
CA ARG A 410 -4.62 -18.76 -6.26
C ARG A 410 -6.14 -18.71 -6.31
N MET A 411 -6.82 -19.10 -5.23
CA MET A 411 -8.27 -19.03 -5.13
C MET A 411 -8.77 -17.58 -5.22
N PHE A 412 -8.12 -16.66 -4.51
CA PHE A 412 -8.42 -15.22 -4.56
C PHE A 412 -8.25 -14.66 -5.98
N ASP A 413 -7.12 -14.93 -6.64
CA ASP A 413 -6.87 -14.51 -8.02
C ASP A 413 -7.91 -15.07 -9.01
N TRP A 414 -8.32 -16.35 -8.84
CA TRP A 414 -9.35 -16.98 -9.66
C TRP A 414 -10.73 -16.34 -9.47
N ILE A 415 -11.11 -15.99 -8.23
CA ILE A 415 -12.38 -15.30 -7.95
C ILE A 415 -12.37 -13.91 -8.61
N VAL A 416 -11.27 -13.15 -8.48
CA VAL A 416 -11.12 -11.83 -9.12
C VAL A 416 -11.20 -11.95 -10.65
N GLU A 417 -10.57 -12.96 -11.24
CA GLU A 417 -10.67 -13.22 -12.69
C GLU A 417 -12.11 -13.57 -13.11
N HIS A 418 -12.83 -14.39 -12.34
CA HIS A 418 -14.22 -14.74 -12.63
C HIS A 418 -15.14 -13.51 -12.54
N ILE A 419 -14.98 -12.68 -11.51
CA ILE A 419 -15.67 -11.39 -11.36
C ILE A 419 -15.40 -10.52 -12.59
N ASN A 420 -14.14 -10.38 -13.00
CA ASN A 420 -13.77 -9.61 -14.19
C ASN A 420 -14.42 -10.12 -15.47
N ASN A 421 -14.46 -11.45 -15.69
CA ASN A 421 -15.11 -12.04 -16.86
C ASN A 421 -16.62 -11.75 -16.91
N MET A 422 -17.26 -11.56 -15.75
CA MET A 422 -18.69 -11.25 -15.62
C MET A 422 -19.01 -9.75 -15.63
N LEU A 423 -18.00 -8.90 -15.41
CA LEU A 423 -18.07 -7.43 -15.53
C LEU A 423 -17.63 -6.91 -16.91
N GLN A 424 -16.98 -7.74 -17.73
CA GLN A 424 -16.64 -7.43 -19.12
C GLN A 424 -17.88 -7.47 -20.03
N THR A 425 -17.87 -6.66 -21.09
CA THR A 425 -18.82 -6.77 -22.20
C THR A 425 -18.10 -6.84 -23.55
N SER A 426 -18.86 -7.21 -24.58
CA SER A 426 -18.39 -7.22 -25.98
C SER A 426 -18.14 -5.83 -26.58
N SER A 427 -18.52 -4.76 -25.88
CA SER A 427 -18.35 -3.38 -26.36
C SER A 427 -16.93 -2.88 -26.12
N LYS A 428 -16.33 -2.21 -27.11
CA LYS A 428 -15.00 -1.62 -26.93
C LYS A 428 -15.07 -0.39 -26.02
N GLN A 429 -14.35 -0.43 -24.91
CA GLN A 429 -14.11 0.71 -24.01
C GLN A 429 -13.54 1.92 -24.78
N HIS A 430 -14.14 3.08 -24.57
CA HIS A 430 -13.67 4.35 -25.09
C HIS A 430 -12.77 5.07 -24.07
N SER A 431 -13.26 5.17 -22.85
CA SER A 431 -12.59 5.79 -21.70
C SER A 431 -12.88 5.00 -20.41
N PHE A 432 -12.17 5.31 -19.33
CA PHE A 432 -12.44 4.76 -18.01
C PHE A 432 -12.26 5.78 -16.88
N ILE A 433 -12.94 5.52 -15.76
CA ILE A 433 -12.64 6.14 -14.46
C ILE A 433 -12.21 5.01 -13.52
N GLY A 434 -11.00 5.14 -12.97
CA GLY A 434 -10.44 4.18 -12.03
C GLY A 434 -10.65 4.62 -10.58
N VAL A 435 -11.33 3.82 -9.77
CA VAL A 435 -11.46 4.06 -8.32
C VAL A 435 -10.43 3.22 -7.58
N LEU A 436 -9.50 3.87 -6.87
CA LEU A 436 -8.46 3.23 -6.06
C LEU A 436 -8.85 3.26 -4.58
N ASP A 437 -9.01 2.08 -4.01
CA ASP A 437 -9.28 1.79 -2.60
C ASP A 437 -8.16 0.85 -2.10
N ILE A 438 -7.17 1.41 -1.41
CA ILE A 438 -6.02 0.67 -0.87
C ILE A 438 -6.04 0.72 0.66
N TYR A 439 -5.38 -0.22 1.32
CA TYR A 439 -5.09 -0.15 2.76
C TYR A 439 -4.39 1.18 3.13
N GLY A 440 -4.63 1.67 4.34
CA GLY A 440 -4.04 2.92 4.83
C GLY A 440 -2.57 2.75 5.20
N PHE A 441 -1.94 3.84 5.66
CA PHE A 441 -0.72 3.75 6.45
C PHE A 441 -1.04 3.03 7.77
N GLU A 442 -0.18 2.11 8.21
CA GLU A 442 -0.40 1.28 9.41
C GLU A 442 0.86 1.22 10.27
N THR A 443 0.67 1.36 11.58
CA THR A 443 1.72 1.16 12.59
C THR A 443 1.13 0.49 13.83
N PHE A 444 1.76 -0.58 14.28
CA PHE A 444 1.38 -1.38 15.46
C PHE A 444 2.56 -1.44 16.43
N GLU A 445 2.38 -2.06 17.60
CA GLU A 445 3.48 -2.29 18.56
C GLU A 445 4.57 -3.19 17.96
N ILE A 446 4.18 -4.15 17.11
CA ILE A 446 5.08 -5.03 16.36
C ILE A 446 4.77 -4.91 14.87
N ASN A 447 5.64 -4.25 14.12
CA ASN A 447 5.55 -4.15 12.66
C ASN A 447 6.51 -5.13 11.98
N SER A 448 6.07 -5.70 10.86
CA SER A 448 6.77 -6.72 10.09
C SER A 448 6.77 -6.36 8.59
N PHE A 449 7.17 -7.28 7.73
CA PHE A 449 7.22 -7.16 6.26
C PHE A 449 5.89 -6.68 5.65
N GLU A 450 4.75 -7.07 6.24
CA GLU A 450 3.41 -6.67 5.84
C GLU A 450 3.22 -5.16 5.94
N GLN A 451 3.42 -4.58 7.13
CA GLN A 451 3.35 -3.14 7.35
C GLN A 451 4.39 -2.39 6.52
N PHE A 452 5.58 -2.96 6.34
CA PHE A 452 6.62 -2.37 5.49
C PHE A 452 6.15 -2.25 4.02
N CYS A 453 5.55 -3.29 3.45
CA CYS A 453 4.96 -3.26 2.11
C CYS A 453 3.76 -2.30 2.01
N ILE A 454 2.92 -2.26 3.05
CA ILE A 454 1.75 -1.37 3.16
C ILE A 454 2.18 0.11 3.16
N ASN A 455 3.14 0.47 4.00
CA ASN A 455 3.64 1.83 4.15
C ASN A 455 4.47 2.26 2.93
N TYR A 456 5.22 1.35 2.31
CA TYR A 456 5.89 1.60 1.03
C TYR A 456 4.91 1.92 -0.12
N ALA A 457 3.78 1.22 -0.21
CA ALA A 457 2.76 1.54 -1.21
C ALA A 457 2.11 2.92 -0.94
N ASN A 458 1.91 3.29 0.34
CA ASN A 458 1.43 4.61 0.71
C ASN A 458 2.44 5.73 0.37
N GLU A 459 3.76 5.50 0.54
CA GLU A 459 4.80 6.43 0.06
C GLU A 459 4.69 6.69 -1.46
N LYS A 460 4.44 5.65 -2.26
CA LYS A 460 4.25 5.79 -3.72
C LYS A 460 3.01 6.63 -4.08
N LEU A 461 1.91 6.47 -3.33
CA LEU A 461 0.72 7.28 -3.55
C LEU A 461 0.92 8.73 -3.11
N GLN A 462 1.61 8.96 -1.99
CA GLN A 462 1.98 10.32 -1.57
C GLN A 462 2.94 10.99 -2.57
N GLN A 463 3.85 10.24 -3.18
CA GLN A 463 4.71 10.74 -4.27
C GLN A 463 3.91 11.14 -5.50
N GLN A 464 2.91 10.33 -5.90
CA GLN A 464 2.01 10.66 -7.01
C GLN A 464 1.22 11.94 -6.70
N PHE A 465 0.64 12.04 -5.50
CA PHE A 465 -0.07 13.22 -5.02
C PHE A 465 0.82 14.46 -5.06
N ASN A 466 1.97 14.43 -4.38
CA ASN A 466 2.92 15.55 -4.35
C ASN A 466 3.37 15.96 -5.76
N SER A 467 3.54 14.99 -6.67
CA SER A 467 3.93 15.26 -8.06
C SER A 467 2.82 15.93 -8.85
N HIS A 468 1.56 15.55 -8.64
CA HIS A 468 0.42 16.15 -9.33
C HIS A 468 0.10 17.54 -8.78
N VAL A 469 -0.09 17.66 -7.46
CA VAL A 469 -0.51 18.90 -6.78
C VAL A 469 0.56 19.99 -6.84
N PHE A 470 1.84 19.63 -6.71
CA PHE A 470 2.92 20.62 -6.66
C PHE A 470 3.81 20.59 -7.91
N LYS A 471 4.41 19.44 -8.27
CA LYS A 471 5.46 19.43 -9.31
C LYS A 471 4.92 19.76 -10.71
N LEU A 472 3.72 19.29 -11.08
CA LEU A 472 3.11 19.57 -12.38
C LEU A 472 2.54 20.99 -12.47
N GLU A 473 1.78 21.43 -11.46
CA GLU A 473 1.24 22.80 -11.41
C GLU A 473 2.36 23.86 -11.47
N GLN A 474 3.42 23.70 -10.66
CA GLN A 474 4.56 24.62 -10.68
C GLN A 474 5.27 24.64 -12.04
N ALA A 475 5.35 23.51 -12.75
CA ALA A 475 5.93 23.46 -14.09
C ALA A 475 5.08 24.24 -15.12
N GLU A 476 3.75 24.22 -15.00
CA GLU A 476 2.86 24.97 -15.86
C GLU A 476 2.91 26.48 -15.57
N TYR A 477 2.93 26.91 -14.30
CA TYR A 477 3.14 28.33 -13.93
C TYR A 477 4.46 28.90 -14.47
N ILE A 478 5.55 28.11 -14.40
CA ILE A 478 6.85 28.49 -14.96
C ILE A 478 6.79 28.60 -16.50
N LYS A 479 6.09 27.67 -17.15
CA LYS A 479 5.91 27.64 -18.62
C LYS A 479 5.10 28.85 -19.11
N GLU A 480 4.04 29.23 -18.39
CA GLU A 480 3.21 30.41 -18.66
C GLU A 480 3.86 31.74 -18.19
N GLN A 481 5.08 31.69 -17.62
CA GLN A 481 5.85 32.84 -17.13
C GLN A 481 5.14 33.66 -16.05
N ILE A 482 4.26 33.02 -15.28
CA ILE A 482 3.54 33.65 -14.17
C ILE A 482 4.51 33.80 -12.98
N PRO A 483 4.62 34.99 -12.34
CA PRO A 483 5.45 35.16 -11.15
C PRO A 483 4.98 34.29 -9.99
N TRP A 484 5.63 33.16 -9.79
CA TRP A 484 5.27 32.16 -8.78
C TRP A 484 6.30 32.10 -7.64
N THR A 485 5.81 32.14 -6.40
CA THR A 485 6.60 31.79 -5.22
C THR A 485 6.52 30.29 -4.99
N LEU A 486 7.65 29.59 -5.12
CA LEU A 486 7.74 28.15 -4.86
C LEU A 486 7.13 27.81 -3.49
N ILE A 487 6.06 27.00 -3.51
CA ILE A 487 5.53 26.38 -2.30
C ILE A 487 6.49 25.27 -1.93
N ASP A 488 7.07 25.37 -0.73
CA ASP A 488 7.89 24.31 -0.15
C ASP A 488 6.97 23.16 0.29
N PHE A 489 7.31 21.94 -0.11
CA PHE A 489 6.56 20.73 0.22
C PHE A 489 7.53 19.59 0.50
N TYR A 490 7.10 18.64 1.32
CA TYR A 490 7.94 17.50 1.70
C TYR A 490 8.07 16.50 0.54
N ASP A 491 9.19 16.52 -0.17
CA ASP A 491 9.50 15.52 -1.19
C ASP A 491 9.95 14.21 -0.54
N ASN A 492 9.10 13.19 -0.63
CA ASN A 492 9.31 11.88 -0.03
C ASN A 492 10.16 10.92 -0.90
N GLN A 493 10.65 11.39 -2.07
CA GLN A 493 11.57 10.62 -2.92
C GLN A 493 12.75 9.97 -2.16
N PRO A 494 13.44 10.63 -1.20
CA PRO A 494 14.57 10.01 -0.50
C PRO A 494 14.17 8.84 0.41
N CYS A 495 12.93 8.80 0.90
CA CYS A 495 12.39 7.64 1.63
C CYS A 495 12.09 6.48 0.68
N ILE A 496 11.55 6.79 -0.51
CA ILE A 496 11.29 5.80 -1.56
C ILE A 496 12.61 5.19 -2.06
N ASP A 497 13.63 6.02 -2.31
CA ASP A 497 14.95 5.57 -2.74
C ASP A 497 15.61 4.66 -1.69
N LEU A 498 15.48 4.97 -0.39
CA LEU A 498 15.93 4.09 0.71
C LEU A 498 15.28 2.69 0.64
N ILE A 499 14.02 2.61 0.20
CA ILE A 499 13.26 1.36 0.14
C ILE A 499 13.55 0.57 -1.15
N GLU A 500 13.34 1.19 -2.32
CA GLU A 500 13.31 0.49 -3.62
C GLU A 500 14.61 0.57 -4.43
N ALA A 501 15.48 1.55 -4.17
CA ALA A 501 16.64 1.76 -5.03
C ALA A 501 17.68 0.65 -4.86
N ARG A 502 18.67 0.64 -5.76
CA ARG A 502 19.80 -0.28 -5.65
C ARG A 502 20.61 0.01 -4.38
N LEU A 503 20.93 -1.04 -3.61
CA LEU A 503 21.43 -0.99 -2.23
C LEU A 503 20.43 -0.46 -1.18
N GLY A 504 19.17 -0.25 -1.56
CA GLY A 504 18.05 0.02 -0.65
C GLY A 504 17.61 -1.23 0.10
N ILE A 505 16.61 -1.08 0.98
CA ILE A 505 16.15 -2.11 1.91
C ILE A 505 15.68 -3.38 1.17
N LEU A 506 14.89 -3.23 0.09
CA LEU A 506 14.39 -4.35 -0.70
C LEU A 506 15.52 -5.07 -1.47
N ASP A 507 16.42 -4.34 -2.14
CA ASP A 507 17.55 -4.92 -2.88
C ASP A 507 18.48 -5.73 -1.95
N LEU A 508 18.75 -5.22 -0.74
CA LEU A 508 19.54 -5.91 0.29
C LEU A 508 18.82 -7.14 0.87
N LEU A 509 17.49 -7.11 1.00
CA LEU A 509 16.67 -8.26 1.41
C LEU A 509 16.74 -9.37 0.34
N ASP A 510 16.58 -8.96 -0.91
CA ASP A 510 16.65 -9.83 -2.07
C ASP A 510 18.03 -10.47 -2.26
N GLU A 511 19.12 -9.77 -1.93
CA GLU A 511 20.47 -10.33 -1.89
C GLU A 511 20.61 -11.37 -0.78
N GLU A 512 20.13 -11.11 0.45
CA GLU A 512 20.25 -12.06 1.56
C GLU A 512 19.37 -13.31 1.36
N CYS A 513 18.16 -13.16 0.78
CA CYS A 513 17.31 -14.28 0.41
C CYS A 513 18.02 -15.31 -0.49
N LYS A 514 18.94 -14.86 -1.35
CA LYS A 514 19.73 -15.68 -2.28
C LYS A 514 20.97 -16.32 -1.62
N VAL A 515 21.35 -15.91 -0.40
CA VAL A 515 22.48 -16.52 0.35
C VAL A 515 22.03 -17.87 0.95
N PRO A 516 22.73 -18.99 0.69
CA PRO A 516 22.33 -20.33 1.18
C PRO A 516 22.24 -20.50 2.70
N LYS A 517 22.85 -19.58 3.47
CA LYS A 517 22.76 -19.47 4.93
C LYS A 517 22.46 -18.03 5.36
N GLY A 518 21.70 -17.29 4.54
CA GLY A 518 21.26 -15.94 4.88
C GLY A 518 20.23 -15.96 6.00
N THR A 519 20.30 -14.99 6.91
CA THR A 519 19.39 -14.85 8.06
C THR A 519 18.95 -13.40 8.25
N ASP A 520 17.82 -13.21 8.94
CA ASP A 520 17.29 -11.88 9.27
C ASP A 520 18.31 -11.02 10.05
N GLN A 521 19.12 -11.64 10.92
CA GLN A 521 20.17 -10.93 11.66
C GLN A 521 21.32 -10.48 10.74
N ASN A 522 21.74 -11.30 9.77
CA ASN A 522 22.75 -10.90 8.79
C ASN A 522 22.25 -9.74 7.92
N TRP A 523 20.98 -9.82 7.48
CA TRP A 523 20.32 -8.75 6.75
C TRP A 523 20.24 -7.46 7.58
N ALA A 524 19.84 -7.53 8.85
CA ALA A 524 19.83 -6.37 9.76
C ALA A 524 21.21 -5.69 9.84
N GLN A 525 22.29 -6.47 9.97
CA GLN A 525 23.66 -5.91 9.96
C GLN A 525 24.04 -5.28 8.60
N LYS A 526 23.57 -5.82 7.47
CA LYS A 526 23.72 -5.18 6.15
C LYS A 526 22.99 -3.84 6.09
N LEU A 527 21.74 -3.77 6.57
CA LEU A 527 20.96 -2.52 6.61
C LEU A 527 21.68 -1.45 7.43
N TYR A 528 22.09 -1.77 8.67
CA TYR A 528 22.79 -0.82 9.53
C TYR A 528 24.09 -0.31 8.90
N LYS A 529 24.81 -1.15 8.15
CA LYS A 529 26.08 -0.77 7.51
C LYS A 529 25.89 0.13 6.29
N GLN A 530 24.85 -0.10 5.47
CA GLN A 530 24.65 0.65 4.23
C GLN A 530 23.86 1.94 4.45
N ASN A 531 22.84 1.90 5.31
CA ASN A 531 21.80 2.94 5.35
C ASN A 531 21.93 3.92 6.54
N SER A 532 22.91 3.75 7.44
CA SER A 532 23.07 4.59 8.64
C SER A 532 23.36 6.08 8.37
N SER A 533 23.66 6.47 7.14
CA SER A 533 23.82 7.87 6.72
C SER A 533 22.54 8.49 6.14
N SER A 534 21.48 7.70 5.91
CA SER A 534 20.19 8.21 5.41
C SER A 534 19.44 8.92 6.52
N ALA A 535 18.89 10.11 6.22
CA ALA A 535 18.01 10.82 7.15
C ALA A 535 16.74 10.03 7.48
N HIS A 536 16.30 9.14 6.59
CA HIS A 536 15.09 8.33 6.75
C HIS A 536 15.32 6.98 7.43
N PHE A 537 16.56 6.62 7.80
CA PHE A 537 16.88 5.34 8.43
C PHE A 537 17.49 5.52 9.81
N GLN A 538 16.96 4.83 10.82
CA GLN A 538 17.52 4.83 12.17
C GLN A 538 17.65 3.41 12.72
N LYS A 539 18.68 3.20 13.56
CA LYS A 539 18.83 1.98 14.36
C LYS A 539 18.36 2.25 15.79
N PRO A 540 17.42 1.47 16.36
CA PRO A 540 17.05 1.59 17.76
C PRO A 540 18.25 1.33 18.68
N ARG A 541 18.39 2.12 19.75
CA ARG A 541 19.59 2.05 20.64
C ARG A 541 19.73 0.73 21.39
N MET A 542 18.63 0.06 21.69
CA MET A 542 18.59 -1.15 22.52
C MET A 542 18.30 -2.44 21.73
N SER A 543 18.10 -2.33 20.41
CA SER A 543 17.82 -3.47 19.54
C SER A 543 18.95 -3.73 18.54
N ASN A 544 19.13 -5.00 18.20
CA ASN A 544 19.92 -5.45 17.05
C ASN A 544 19.08 -6.23 16.04
N THR A 545 17.77 -6.34 16.28
CA THR A 545 16.79 -7.16 15.55
C THR A 545 15.67 -6.33 14.91
N SER A 546 15.79 -5.00 14.92
CA SER A 546 14.80 -4.09 14.33
C SER A 546 15.45 -2.83 13.75
N PHE A 547 14.73 -2.16 12.85
CA PHE A 547 15.14 -0.90 12.22
C PHE A 547 13.96 0.07 12.14
N ILE A 548 14.26 1.38 12.10
CA ILE A 548 13.24 2.43 12.00
C ILE A 548 13.35 3.11 10.65
N ILE A 549 12.20 3.34 10.00
CA ILE A 549 12.07 4.23 8.84
C ILE A 549 11.30 5.48 9.25
N ILE A 550 11.75 6.65 8.81
CA ILE A 550 10.99 7.91 8.90
C ILE A 550 10.19 8.08 7.62
N HIS A 551 8.92 7.67 7.66
CA HIS A 551 7.98 7.84 6.55
C HIS A 551 7.45 9.27 6.45
N PHE A 552 6.63 9.56 5.44
CA PHE A 552 5.91 10.84 5.33
C PHE A 552 4.94 11.10 6.48
N ALA A 553 4.35 10.05 7.06
CA ALA A 553 3.36 10.14 8.14
C ALA A 553 4.00 10.07 9.53
N ASP A 554 4.80 9.03 9.82
CA ASP A 554 5.46 8.85 11.12
C ASP A 554 6.72 7.96 11.04
N LYS A 555 7.42 7.79 12.15
CA LYS A 555 8.51 6.84 12.35
C LYS A 555 7.95 5.47 12.70
N VAL A 556 8.30 4.44 11.93
CA VAL A 556 7.84 3.06 12.17
C VAL A 556 9.03 2.17 12.46
N GLU A 557 9.00 1.45 13.59
CA GLU A 557 9.98 0.41 13.93
C GLU A 557 9.49 -0.96 13.42
N TYR A 558 10.29 -1.59 12.56
CA TYR A 558 10.05 -2.92 11.99
C TYR A 558 10.97 -3.96 12.61
N GLN A 559 10.42 -5.08 13.06
CA GLN A 559 11.17 -6.25 13.51
C GLN A 559 11.69 -7.04 12.31
N CYS A 560 12.97 -7.37 12.28
CA CYS A 560 13.58 -8.08 11.16
C CYS A 560 13.15 -9.55 11.05
N GLU A 561 12.62 -10.14 12.13
CA GLU A 561 12.27 -11.56 12.19
C GLU A 561 11.23 -11.95 11.14
N GLY A 562 11.53 -12.99 10.36
CA GLY A 562 10.66 -13.51 9.31
C GLY A 562 10.70 -12.74 7.98
N PHE A 563 11.44 -11.62 7.86
CA PHE A 563 11.51 -10.87 6.60
C PHE A 563 12.05 -11.71 5.44
N LEU A 564 13.12 -12.50 5.64
CA LEU A 564 13.66 -13.37 4.59
C LEU A 564 12.68 -14.46 4.17
N GLU A 565 11.92 -15.01 5.12
CA GLU A 565 10.93 -16.06 4.85
C GLU A 565 9.73 -15.50 4.08
N LYS A 566 9.18 -14.38 4.56
CA LYS A 566 8.04 -13.69 3.94
C LYS A 566 8.36 -13.19 2.54
N ASN A 567 9.59 -12.73 2.29
CA ASN A 567 10.05 -12.33 0.95
C ASN A 567 10.37 -13.53 0.02
N ARG A 568 10.81 -14.68 0.57
CA ARG A 568 11.05 -15.90 -0.22
C ARG A 568 9.76 -16.50 -0.78
N ASP A 569 8.67 -16.47 -0.01
CA ASP A 569 7.33 -16.99 -0.34
C ASP A 569 7.35 -18.34 -1.10
N THR A 570 8.30 -19.21 -0.73
CA THR A 570 8.67 -20.38 -1.53
C THR A 570 7.85 -21.59 -1.12
N VAL A 571 7.12 -22.16 -2.08
CA VAL A 571 6.41 -23.44 -1.94
C VAL A 571 7.21 -24.52 -2.66
N TYR A 572 7.24 -25.74 -2.11
CA TYR A 572 7.92 -26.87 -2.77
C TYR A 572 7.17 -27.32 -4.02
N GLU A 573 7.91 -27.53 -5.11
CA GLU A 573 7.34 -27.85 -6.42
C GLU A 573 6.55 -29.15 -6.41
N GLU A 574 6.97 -30.12 -5.59
CA GLU A 574 6.32 -31.42 -5.44
C GLU A 574 4.91 -31.29 -4.87
N GLN A 575 4.72 -30.42 -3.86
CA GLN A 575 3.40 -30.14 -3.27
C GLN A 575 2.48 -29.49 -4.30
N ILE A 576 3.00 -28.56 -5.12
CA ILE A 576 2.28 -27.96 -6.24
C ILE A 576 1.93 -29.00 -7.31
N ASN A 577 2.86 -29.91 -7.63
CA ASN A 577 2.66 -30.93 -8.65
C ASN A 577 1.58 -31.95 -8.25
N ILE A 578 1.40 -32.24 -6.96
CA ILE A 578 0.26 -33.01 -6.44
C ILE A 578 -1.05 -32.25 -6.68
N LEU A 579 -1.10 -30.95 -6.38
CA LEU A 579 -2.30 -30.12 -6.60
C LEU A 579 -2.63 -29.96 -8.10
N LYS A 580 -1.63 -29.85 -8.99
CA LYS A 580 -1.81 -29.88 -10.45
C LYS A 580 -2.38 -31.21 -10.96
N ALA A 581 -2.10 -32.31 -10.25
CA ALA A 581 -2.60 -33.66 -10.54
C ALA A 581 -3.93 -33.98 -9.81
N SER A 582 -4.57 -32.98 -9.21
CA SER A 582 -5.87 -33.11 -8.56
C SER A 582 -6.93 -33.70 -9.49
N GLN A 583 -7.74 -34.61 -8.95
CA GLN A 583 -8.96 -35.13 -9.59
C GLN A 583 -10.12 -34.12 -9.57
N PHE A 584 -9.95 -32.99 -8.87
CA PHE A 584 -10.95 -31.95 -8.73
C PHE A 584 -10.63 -30.75 -9.63
N GLN A 585 -11.41 -30.57 -10.70
CA GLN A 585 -11.08 -29.68 -11.81
C GLN A 585 -10.73 -28.25 -11.38
N LEU A 586 -11.48 -27.64 -10.44
CA LEU A 586 -11.16 -26.28 -9.98
C LEU A 586 -9.73 -26.21 -9.41
N VAL A 587 -9.33 -27.18 -8.59
CA VAL A 587 -8.01 -27.21 -7.97
C VAL A 587 -6.92 -27.39 -9.03
N ALA A 588 -7.13 -28.27 -10.01
CA ALA A 588 -6.23 -28.37 -11.15
C ALA A 588 -6.11 -27.01 -11.88
N ASP A 589 -7.24 -26.35 -12.20
CA ASP A 589 -7.28 -25.06 -12.88
C ASP A 589 -6.56 -23.93 -12.11
N LEU A 590 -6.55 -23.97 -10.76
CA LEU A 590 -5.80 -23.00 -9.93
C LEU A 590 -4.27 -23.07 -10.15
N PHE A 591 -3.74 -24.26 -10.47
CA PHE A 591 -2.29 -24.52 -10.56
C PHE A 591 -1.79 -24.86 -11.96
N HIS A 592 -2.68 -25.10 -12.93
CA HIS A 592 -2.33 -25.20 -14.33
C HIS A 592 -2.00 -23.80 -14.88
N GLU A 593 -0.87 -23.67 -15.56
CA GLU A 593 -0.55 -22.45 -16.27
C GLU A 593 -1.47 -22.33 -17.47
N LYS A 594 -2.31 -21.28 -17.50
CA LYS A 594 -3.04 -20.92 -18.71
C LYS A 594 -2.01 -20.65 -19.80
N SER A 595 -2.01 -21.47 -20.84
CA SER A 595 -1.25 -21.18 -22.04
C SER A 595 -1.85 -19.92 -22.66
N ASP A 596 -1.07 -18.83 -22.64
CA ASP A 596 -1.48 -17.54 -23.19
C ASP A 596 -1.87 -17.69 -24.67
N THR A 597 -3.18 -17.81 -24.88
CA THR A 597 -3.83 -17.76 -26.21
C THR A 597 -4.37 -16.36 -26.52
N ALA A 598 -4.09 -15.39 -25.64
CA ALA A 598 -3.96 -14.00 -26.03
C ALA A 598 -2.60 -13.79 -26.73
N PRO A 599 -2.51 -12.97 -27.80
CA PRO A 599 -1.21 -12.49 -28.26
C PRO A 599 -0.53 -11.73 -27.10
N PRO A 600 0.76 -11.96 -26.82
CA PRO A 600 1.34 -11.64 -25.53
C PRO A 600 1.24 -10.15 -25.20
N ALA A 601 0.33 -9.82 -24.27
CA ALA A 601 0.35 -8.57 -23.54
C ALA A 601 1.64 -8.57 -22.72
N LYS A 602 2.66 -7.87 -23.23
CA LYS A 602 4.02 -7.88 -22.66
C LYS A 602 3.97 -7.60 -21.17
N SER A 603 4.32 -8.59 -20.35
CA SER A 603 4.55 -8.43 -18.92
C SER A 603 5.78 -7.55 -18.69
N SER A 604 5.59 -6.23 -18.68
CA SER A 604 6.64 -5.25 -18.44
C SER A 604 7.05 -5.29 -16.96
N ARG A 605 8.04 -6.13 -16.62
CA ARG A 605 8.80 -5.96 -15.37
C ARG A 605 9.46 -4.58 -15.41
N VAL A 606 9.01 -3.69 -14.53
CA VAL A 606 9.58 -2.36 -14.37
C VAL A 606 10.94 -2.49 -13.70
N ASN A 607 12.01 -2.23 -14.45
CA ASN A 607 13.36 -2.07 -13.92
C ASN A 607 13.78 -0.61 -14.09
N VAL A 608 13.71 0.17 -13.01
CA VAL A 608 14.19 1.55 -12.99
C VAL A 608 15.72 1.54 -12.95
N ARG A 609 16.36 2.27 -13.87
CA ARG A 609 17.78 2.64 -13.78
C ARG A 609 17.95 4.12 -14.07
N SER A 610 18.69 4.79 -13.19
CA SER A 610 19.04 6.21 -13.32
C SER A 610 19.90 6.47 -14.57
N ALA A 611 19.56 7.53 -15.30
CA ALA A 611 20.26 7.93 -16.51
C ALA A 611 21.64 8.53 -16.18
N LYS A 612 22.68 8.14 -16.93
CA LYS A 612 23.98 8.83 -16.89
C LYS A 612 23.94 10.11 -17.74
N PRO A 613 24.53 11.22 -17.30
CA PRO A 613 24.61 12.44 -18.10
C PRO A 613 25.55 12.26 -19.29
N THR A 614 25.13 12.76 -20.47
CA THR A 614 25.96 12.79 -21.69
C THR A 614 26.85 14.04 -21.76
N PRO A 615 28.03 13.96 -22.41
CA PRO A 615 28.97 15.08 -22.47
C PRO A 615 28.53 16.13 -23.49
N LYS A 616 28.65 17.43 -23.14
CA LYS A 616 28.45 18.53 -24.09
C LYS A 616 29.66 18.68 -25.01
N ALA A 617 29.44 18.62 -26.33
CA ALA A 617 30.42 19.05 -27.33
C ALA A 617 30.29 20.58 -27.58
N PRO A 618 31.39 21.28 -27.93
CA PRO A 618 31.40 22.75 -27.99
C PRO A 618 30.89 23.26 -29.33
N ASN A 619 30.01 24.27 -29.31
CA ASN A 619 29.65 25.01 -30.52
C ASN A 619 30.13 26.45 -30.43
N LYS A 620 30.92 26.87 -31.42
CA LYS A 620 31.38 28.26 -31.58
C LYS A 620 30.34 29.02 -32.39
N GLU A 621 29.89 30.18 -31.92
CA GLU A 621 30.28 31.49 -32.47
C GLU A 621 29.42 32.65 -31.88
N HIS A 622 30.12 33.72 -31.47
CA HIS A 622 29.77 35.15 -31.63
C HIS A 622 28.28 35.55 -31.69
N ARG A 623 27.71 36.46 -30.87
CA ARG A 623 28.16 37.65 -30.10
C ARG A 623 26.93 38.09 -29.21
N LYS A 624 26.88 39.15 -28.37
CA LYS A 624 27.72 40.32 -28.03
C LYS A 624 27.28 40.86 -26.63
N THR A 625 28.18 41.10 -25.67
CA THR A 625 27.89 42.04 -24.55
C THR A 625 29.16 42.68 -23.99
N VAL A 626 29.02 43.90 -23.46
CA VAL A 626 30.12 44.83 -23.14
C VAL A 626 30.58 44.66 -21.71
N GLY A 627 31.89 44.56 -21.50
CA GLY A 627 32.50 44.63 -20.17
C GLY A 627 33.08 46.02 -19.89
N HIS A 628 33.06 46.43 -18.62
CA HIS A 628 34.02 47.35 -18.02
C HIS A 628 34.43 46.80 -16.65
N GLN A 629 35.72 46.89 -16.35
CA GLN A 629 36.32 46.39 -15.11
C GLN A 629 36.16 47.40 -13.97
N ILE A 630 36.26 46.93 -12.73
CA ILE A 630 37.08 47.55 -11.67
C ILE A 630 37.57 46.42 -10.75
N SER A 631 38.79 46.56 -10.26
CA SER A 631 39.51 45.58 -9.44
C SER A 631 40.11 46.25 -8.22
N TYR A 632 40.19 45.55 -7.09
CA TYR A 632 41.15 45.88 -6.02
C TYR A 632 41.78 44.63 -5.41
N GLU A 633 43.09 44.66 -5.27
CA GLU A 633 43.92 43.64 -4.61
C GLU A 633 44.04 43.90 -3.10
N THR A 634 44.37 42.87 -2.32
CA THR A 634 45.27 43.01 -1.16
C THR A 634 46.08 41.73 -0.95
N ARG A 635 47.34 41.88 -0.51
CA ARG A 635 48.31 40.80 -0.21
C ARG A 635 48.78 40.88 1.27
N PRO A 636 49.50 39.87 1.80
CA PRO A 636 49.47 39.52 3.23
C PRO A 636 50.74 39.94 4.02
N PRO A 637 50.82 39.58 5.33
CA PRO A 637 52.07 39.40 6.07
C PRO A 637 52.33 37.93 6.53
N PRO A 638 53.54 37.58 7.05
CA PRO A 638 54.10 36.21 6.93
C PRO A 638 54.55 35.48 8.22
N GLU A 639 54.88 34.19 8.02
CA GLU A 639 55.85 33.28 8.69
C GLU A 639 56.11 33.27 10.22
N ASN A 640 56.20 32.03 10.76
CA ASN A 640 57.32 31.59 11.61
C ASN A 640 57.46 30.04 11.69
N ARG A 641 58.70 29.56 11.83
CA ARG A 641 59.19 28.18 12.16
C ARG A 641 59.98 28.27 13.50
N PRO A 642 60.52 27.21 14.18
CA PRO A 642 61.01 25.91 13.64
C PRO A 642 61.01 24.63 14.56
N GLN A 643 61.46 23.48 14.00
CA GLN A 643 62.16 22.33 14.68
C GLN A 643 61.38 21.47 15.73
N GLN A 644 61.72 20.21 16.09
CA GLN A 644 62.90 19.35 15.82
C GLN A 644 62.58 17.81 15.91
N ARG A 645 63.45 17.00 15.27
CA ARG A 645 63.63 15.51 15.21
C ARG A 645 63.09 14.58 16.34
N SER A 646 62.63 13.38 15.95
CA SER A 646 63.27 12.08 16.28
C SER A 646 62.60 10.87 15.60
N ASP A 647 63.40 9.88 15.16
CA ASP A 647 63.03 8.56 14.63
C ASP A 647 64.05 7.56 15.21
N PRO A 648 63.72 6.30 15.59
CA PRO A 648 64.07 5.19 14.68
C PRO A 648 63.31 3.81 14.81
N GLN A 649 63.24 3.11 13.66
CA GLN A 649 63.59 1.69 13.42
C GLN A 649 62.66 0.46 13.69
N GLN A 650 62.78 -0.49 12.72
CA GLN A 650 62.42 -1.93 12.64
C GLN A 650 60.95 -2.30 12.27
N LEU A 651 60.68 -2.79 11.03
CA LEU A 651 60.84 -4.17 10.45
C LEU A 651 59.76 -5.14 10.97
N LEU A 652 59.05 -5.98 10.17
CA LEU A 652 59.30 -6.54 8.82
C LEU A 652 57.96 -6.89 8.07
N MET A 653 58.11 -7.28 6.79
CA MET A 653 57.12 -7.67 5.77
C MET A 653 55.83 -8.39 6.19
N ASP A 654 54.77 -8.21 5.37
CA ASP A 654 53.76 -9.25 5.14
C ASP A 654 53.42 -9.38 3.64
N THR A 655 53.41 -10.62 3.13
CA THR A 655 53.28 -10.93 1.69
C THR A 655 51.84 -11.20 1.26
N LYS A 656 51.34 -10.42 0.29
CA LYS A 656 49.97 -10.56 -0.23
C LYS A 656 49.89 -11.53 -1.41
N HIS A 657 49.42 -12.76 -1.18
CA HIS A 657 49.05 -13.68 -2.26
C HIS A 657 47.72 -13.27 -2.91
N THR A 658 47.63 -13.42 -4.24
CA THR A 658 46.42 -13.15 -5.03
C THR A 658 46.16 -14.37 -5.93
N PHE A 659 44.96 -14.94 -5.87
CA PHE A 659 44.54 -16.06 -6.71
C PHE A 659 43.55 -15.56 -7.78
N PRO A 660 43.82 -15.79 -9.08
CA PRO A 660 42.83 -15.52 -10.12
C PRO A 660 41.79 -16.64 -10.18
N VAL A 661 40.50 -16.27 -10.15
CA VAL A 661 39.39 -17.19 -10.41
C VAL A 661 38.76 -16.80 -11.75
N LEU A 662 38.68 -17.77 -12.67
CA LEU A 662 37.98 -17.64 -13.96
C LEU A 662 36.60 -18.28 -13.84
N PHE A 663 35.55 -17.51 -14.13
CA PHE A 663 34.19 -18.04 -14.25
C PHE A 663 33.94 -18.52 -15.69
N PRO A 664 33.26 -19.67 -15.90
CA PRO A 664 32.85 -20.08 -17.23
C PRO A 664 31.74 -19.16 -17.76
N TYR A 665 31.96 -18.58 -18.94
CA TYR A 665 30.96 -17.80 -19.66
C TYR A 665 30.10 -18.73 -20.53
N THR A 666 28.79 -18.75 -20.29
CA THR A 666 27.81 -19.43 -21.15
C THR A 666 27.09 -18.36 -21.99
N PRO A 667 27.32 -18.28 -23.31
CA PRO A 667 26.62 -17.31 -24.16
C PRO A 667 25.12 -17.61 -24.25
N SER A 668 24.31 -16.56 -24.39
CA SER A 668 22.89 -16.67 -24.73
C SER A 668 22.71 -17.31 -26.11
N ALA A 669 21.68 -18.15 -26.27
CA ALA A 669 21.35 -18.81 -27.53
C ALA A 669 20.74 -17.87 -28.61
N LEU A 670 20.50 -16.60 -28.27
CA LEU A 670 19.93 -15.60 -29.18
C LEU A 670 21.04 -14.69 -29.72
N SER A 671 21.28 -14.72 -31.03
CA SER A 671 22.16 -13.75 -31.68
C SER A 671 21.47 -12.38 -31.76
N LEU A 672 22.25 -11.30 -31.62
CA LEU A 672 21.75 -9.92 -31.66
C LEU A 672 20.97 -9.60 -32.95
N GLU A 673 21.30 -10.31 -34.03
CA GLU A 673 20.68 -10.21 -35.36
C GLU A 673 19.22 -10.69 -35.41
N THR A 674 18.76 -11.46 -34.40
CA THR A 674 17.38 -11.98 -34.31
C THR A 674 16.38 -11.04 -33.62
N LEU A 675 16.83 -9.89 -33.09
CA LEU A 675 15.97 -8.91 -32.42
C LEU A 675 15.27 -7.98 -33.42
N HIS A 676 13.96 -8.11 -33.54
CA HIS A 676 13.13 -7.24 -34.38
C HIS A 676 12.57 -6.07 -33.56
N ILE A 677 12.93 -4.83 -33.91
CA ILE A 677 12.40 -3.61 -33.26
C ILE A 677 11.13 -3.15 -34.01
N PRO A 678 9.97 -2.98 -33.34
CA PRO A 678 8.76 -2.47 -33.99
C PRO A 678 8.88 -0.98 -34.35
N ALA A 679 8.50 -0.62 -35.57
CA ALA A 679 8.53 0.77 -36.05
C ALA A 679 7.60 1.73 -35.27
N SER A 680 6.60 1.20 -34.56
CA SER A 680 5.63 1.95 -33.76
C SER A 680 6.20 2.66 -32.53
N LEU A 681 7.50 2.54 -32.26
CA LEU A 681 8.17 3.17 -31.12
C LEU A 681 8.84 4.52 -31.46
N CYS A 682 8.95 4.90 -32.74
CA CYS A 682 9.51 6.19 -33.20
C CYS A 682 10.80 6.63 -32.47
N LEU A 683 11.78 5.72 -32.39
CA LEU A 683 13.05 5.94 -31.66
C LEU A 683 14.16 6.41 -32.60
N ASP A 684 14.16 7.71 -32.94
CA ASP A 684 15.09 8.32 -33.91
C ASP A 684 16.58 8.23 -33.52
N PHE A 685 16.89 7.80 -32.30
CA PHE A 685 18.25 7.58 -31.79
C PHE A 685 18.79 6.15 -32.03
N LEU A 686 17.98 5.24 -32.59
CA LEU A 686 18.34 3.84 -32.87
C LEU A 686 18.52 3.60 -34.37
N ASN A 687 19.67 4.02 -34.90
CA ASN A 687 20.09 3.64 -36.25
C ASN A 687 20.69 2.23 -36.26
N ARG A 688 20.17 1.35 -37.12
CA ARG A 688 20.81 0.08 -37.46
C ARG A 688 21.99 0.38 -38.40
N VAL A 689 23.19 -0.01 -37.99
CA VAL A 689 24.40 -0.03 -38.84
C VAL A 689 24.56 -1.43 -39.41
#